data_AF-A0A443SUV0-F1
#
_entry.id   AF-A0A443SUV0-F1
#
_cell.length_a   1.000
_cell.length_b   1.000
_cell.length_c   1.000
_cell.angle_alpha   90.00
_cell.angle_beta   90.00
_cell.angle_gamma   90.00
#
_symmetry.space_group_name_H-M   'P 1'
#
loop_
_entity.id
_entity.type
_entity.pdbx_description
1 polymer ?
#
loop_
_entity_poly.entity_id
_entity_poly.type
_entity_poly.pdbx_seq_one_letter_code
_entity_poly.pdbx_strand_id
1 'polypeptide(L)'
;MKQLHSSIASELDLLSFHTKEYIDHIKLLTDRVDQGEDVSTDLDDEYGLSYDCQPIAHLYKIICEIAGSTLTAAKAICSGECRIAINWFGGWHHAQRDEASGYCYVNDITIAVLHLLSNGFKKVLYVDLDLHHGDAVEAAFGHTDKVMTVSLHKFETGFFPGSGSICSNKSNCVNVPLRDGIDDKTYFNVFCETLKKVKQNFAADIVICQCGGDTLFGDPMNSFNLTVKGVGQCVQFLLSQFECPFIFVGGGGYNVLNVSRLWTYLTSVIIGVPLENEIPDHSNFLLYRPSYELHTESGNRRNLNDECYIRSVLKSETESEIFSAIPAITESVPVDGPKVLLCHDMKGGYLDDRFLAGSDKFDSYTFFHWSHIDLFVYFSHHLVTIPPITWTTAAHRNGVPMLGTFITEGDKGRDVCQQMLSSQNMIMNTVKQLVNICSQCKFEGWLINVENAIRESDVPALLQFVALLTESMHERIPGSKVIWYDSVIYPSGCVSWQNELNLKNSSFFDACDGIYLNYSWSTESLQKSVEFGEQCNRKYDIYVGIDVFGRGCYGGGGMNTNLAVNVIKDFDLSMAIFAPGWVHEILGSKNFHENQLKFWSSLNLPVRRLLSCLPLQTSFCRGFGKMLFKHGVVYNSEPWSNLLSQDIQILPDAPFCVEDGFEGGGCLLVSSECHLLNCQIIVPMSGCVIILVYKPIAQMSTLKITVSEMENNDAEHPLVYLSPIG
;
A
#
# COMPACT_ATOMS: atom_id res chain seq x y z
N MET A 1 -43.79 -7.13 -1.04
CA MET A 1 -42.88 -7.48 0.08
C MET A 1 -43.34 -8.81 0.66
N LYS A 2 -42.43 -9.74 0.95
CA LYS A 2 -42.73 -11.02 1.61
C LYS A 2 -42.05 -10.99 2.98
N GLN A 3 -42.78 -11.33 4.03
CA GLN A 3 -42.18 -11.54 5.34
C GLN A 3 -41.52 -12.92 5.36
N LEU A 4 -40.23 -12.97 5.69
CA LEU A 4 -39.50 -14.21 5.92
C LEU A 4 -39.44 -14.46 7.43
N HIS A 5 -39.81 -15.67 7.86
CA HIS A 5 -39.63 -16.07 9.24
C HIS A 5 -38.15 -16.41 9.47
N SER A 6 -37.51 -15.72 10.41
CA SER A 6 -36.12 -15.99 10.79
C SER A 6 -35.98 -17.34 11.47
N SER A 7 -34.90 -18.05 11.17
CA SER A 7 -34.43 -19.18 11.95
C SER A 7 -33.42 -18.71 12.99
N ILE A 8 -33.50 -19.21 14.22
CA ILE A 8 -32.50 -18.97 15.27
C ILE A 8 -31.16 -19.59 14.83
N ALA A 9 -30.05 -18.86 14.99
CA ALA A 9 -28.72 -19.39 14.72
C ALA A 9 -28.40 -20.56 15.65
N SER A 10 -27.84 -21.62 15.09
CA SER A 10 -27.26 -22.69 15.89
C SER A 10 -25.90 -22.24 16.46
N GLU A 11 -25.42 -22.94 17.48
CA GLU A 11 -24.05 -22.70 17.98
C GLU A 11 -23.00 -22.85 16.86
N LEU A 12 -23.18 -23.81 15.95
CA LEU A 12 -22.28 -23.97 14.79
C LEU A 12 -22.28 -22.76 13.86
N ASP A 13 -23.42 -22.07 13.72
CA ASP A 13 -23.49 -20.84 12.94
C ASP A 13 -22.69 -19.71 13.63
N LEU A 14 -22.78 -19.58 14.96
CA LEU A 14 -22.00 -18.59 15.73
C LEU A 14 -20.50 -18.86 15.66
N LEU A 15 -20.11 -20.14 15.79
CA LEU A 15 -18.72 -20.60 15.73
C LEU A 15 -18.08 -20.49 14.33
N SER A 16 -18.87 -20.16 13.31
CA SER A 16 -18.32 -19.85 11.98
C SER A 16 -17.39 -18.63 12.01
N PHE A 17 -17.64 -17.71 12.95
CA PHE A 17 -16.80 -16.54 13.19
C PHE A 17 -16.23 -16.54 14.61
N HIS A 18 -17.10 -16.59 15.62
CA HIS A 18 -16.71 -16.40 17.02
C HIS A 18 -15.94 -17.59 17.59
N THR A 19 -15.09 -17.34 18.59
CA THR A 19 -14.39 -18.41 19.31
C THR A 19 -15.35 -19.23 20.17
N LYS A 20 -14.98 -20.49 20.41
CA LYS A 20 -15.79 -21.37 21.25
C LYS A 20 -15.79 -20.90 22.69
N GLU A 21 -14.65 -20.44 23.16
CA GLU A 21 -14.41 -19.93 24.49
C GLU A 21 -15.32 -18.73 24.79
N TYR A 22 -15.41 -17.77 23.86
CA TYR A 22 -16.31 -16.62 23.98
C TYR A 22 -17.78 -17.02 24.03
N ILE A 23 -18.23 -17.89 23.12
CA ILE A 23 -19.63 -18.35 23.09
C ILE A 23 -20.02 -19.17 24.31
N ASP A 24 -19.13 -20.04 24.79
CA ASP A 24 -19.37 -20.82 26.00
C ASP A 24 -19.39 -19.93 27.25
N HIS A 25 -18.57 -18.86 27.27
CA HIS A 25 -18.60 -17.86 28.33
C HIS A 25 -19.90 -17.04 28.32
N ILE A 26 -20.40 -16.59 27.16
CA ILE A 26 -21.70 -15.91 27.04
C ILE A 26 -22.84 -16.79 27.59
N LYS A 27 -22.83 -18.09 27.29
CA LYS A 27 -23.86 -19.01 27.82
C LYS A 27 -23.80 -19.07 29.34
N LEU A 28 -22.61 -19.28 29.90
CA LEU A 28 -22.41 -19.33 31.34
C LEU A 28 -22.87 -18.03 32.00
N LEU A 29 -22.49 -16.88 31.44
CA LEU A 29 -22.87 -15.57 31.95
C LEU A 29 -24.39 -15.33 31.84
N THR A 30 -25.01 -15.75 30.74
CA THR A 30 -26.47 -15.68 30.56
C THR A 30 -27.19 -16.48 31.65
N ASP A 31 -26.76 -17.71 31.92
CA ASP A 31 -27.37 -18.56 32.95
C ASP A 31 -27.29 -17.94 34.35
N ARG A 32 -26.17 -17.27 34.66
CA ARG A 32 -25.95 -16.58 35.94
C ARG A 32 -26.86 -15.35 36.08
N VAL A 33 -26.92 -14.50 35.05
CA VAL A 33 -27.78 -13.30 35.03
C VAL A 33 -29.26 -13.68 35.11
N ASP A 34 -29.69 -14.71 34.38
CA ASP A 34 -31.08 -15.19 34.40
C ASP A 34 -31.46 -15.80 35.78
N GLN A 35 -30.48 -16.27 36.56
CA GLN A 35 -30.65 -16.72 37.94
C GLN A 35 -30.59 -15.59 38.98
N GLY A 36 -30.32 -14.35 38.55
CA GLY A 36 -30.21 -13.19 39.42
C GLY A 36 -28.90 -13.13 40.21
N GLU A 37 -27.84 -13.78 39.74
CA GLU A 37 -26.51 -13.68 40.32
C GLU A 37 -25.82 -12.39 39.86
N ASP A 38 -25.33 -11.59 40.81
CA ASP A 38 -24.64 -10.31 40.56
C ASP A 38 -23.17 -10.43 40.97
N VAL A 39 -22.38 -11.13 40.13
CA VAL A 39 -20.93 -11.28 40.34
C VAL A 39 -20.23 -11.03 39.00
N SER A 40 -19.73 -9.81 38.79
CA SER A 40 -18.79 -9.56 37.69
C SER A 40 -17.47 -10.26 37.98
N THR A 41 -16.89 -10.92 36.98
CA THR A 41 -15.58 -11.59 37.05
C THR A 41 -14.57 -10.90 36.15
N ASP A 42 -13.28 -11.00 36.46
CA ASP A 42 -12.21 -10.47 35.60
C ASP A 42 -12.25 -11.07 34.18
N LEU A 43 -12.81 -12.28 34.04
CA LEU A 43 -13.02 -12.95 32.75
C LEU A 43 -14.12 -12.28 31.91
N ASP A 44 -15.12 -11.66 32.56
CA ASP A 44 -16.18 -10.93 31.86
C ASP A 44 -15.60 -9.68 31.18
N ASP A 45 -14.64 -9.01 31.83
CA ASP A 45 -13.89 -7.88 31.26
C ASP A 45 -13.01 -8.31 30.08
N GLU A 46 -12.36 -9.48 30.16
CA GLU A 46 -11.50 -10.02 29.08
C GLU A 46 -12.29 -10.31 27.79
N TYR A 47 -13.55 -10.72 27.92
CA TYR A 47 -14.46 -10.95 26.78
C TYR A 47 -15.30 -9.72 26.41
N GLY A 48 -14.99 -8.55 26.99
CA GLY A 48 -15.70 -7.29 26.73
C GLY A 48 -17.15 -7.29 27.19
N LEU A 49 -17.57 -8.21 28.07
CA LEU A 49 -18.93 -8.34 28.60
C LEU A 49 -19.13 -7.51 29.86
N SER A 50 -18.58 -6.30 29.84
CA SER A 50 -18.69 -5.33 30.91
C SER A 50 -18.83 -3.92 30.33
N TYR A 51 -18.90 -2.90 31.19
CA TYR A 51 -19.02 -1.48 30.80
C TYR A 51 -20.14 -1.18 29.78
N ASP A 52 -19.84 -1.12 28.48
CA ASP A 52 -20.77 -0.82 27.40
C ASP A 52 -21.56 -2.05 26.94
N CYS A 53 -21.04 -3.26 27.13
CA CYS A 53 -21.70 -4.52 26.78
C CYS A 53 -22.04 -5.36 28.03
N GLN A 54 -22.75 -4.75 29.00
CA GLN A 54 -23.20 -5.48 30.19
C GLN A 54 -24.14 -6.65 29.85
N PRO A 55 -24.03 -7.80 30.49
CA PRO A 55 -24.91 -8.93 30.19
C PRO A 55 -26.35 -8.60 30.57
N ILE A 56 -27.26 -8.91 29.65
CA ILE A 56 -28.71 -8.70 29.82
C ILE A 56 -29.44 -10.04 29.91
N ALA A 57 -30.66 -10.02 30.46
CA ALA A 57 -31.49 -11.21 30.55
C ALA A 57 -31.69 -11.85 29.17
N HIS A 58 -31.52 -13.17 29.10
CA HIS A 58 -31.61 -13.97 27.88
C HIS A 58 -30.61 -13.60 26.77
N LEU A 59 -29.44 -13.04 27.11
CA LEU A 59 -28.42 -12.61 26.16
C LEU A 59 -28.09 -13.67 25.09
N TYR A 60 -27.79 -14.91 25.48
CA TYR A 60 -27.47 -15.98 24.51
C TYR A 60 -28.59 -16.18 23.47
N LYS A 61 -29.86 -16.08 23.89
CA LYS A 61 -31.00 -16.20 22.98
C LYS A 61 -31.07 -15.01 22.02
N ILE A 62 -30.85 -13.79 22.52
CA ILE A 62 -30.86 -12.56 21.73
C ILE A 62 -29.80 -12.61 20.63
N ILE A 63 -28.55 -13.01 20.96
CA ILE A 63 -27.49 -13.11 19.95
C ILE A 63 -27.79 -14.18 18.90
N CYS A 64 -28.42 -15.29 19.29
CA CYS A 64 -28.82 -16.34 18.34
C CYS A 64 -29.95 -15.86 17.40
N GLU A 65 -30.88 -15.04 17.90
CA GLU A 65 -31.96 -14.46 17.10
C GLU A 65 -31.42 -13.41 16.11
N ILE A 66 -30.50 -12.54 16.54
CA ILE A 66 -29.88 -11.51 15.69
C ILE A 66 -29.04 -12.17 14.59
N ALA A 67 -28.07 -13.02 14.95
CA ALA A 67 -27.25 -13.74 13.97
C ALA A 67 -28.12 -14.59 13.03
N GLY A 68 -29.12 -15.29 13.59
CA GLY A 68 -30.03 -16.14 12.83
C GLY A 68 -30.87 -15.36 11.82
N SER A 69 -31.30 -14.15 12.16
CA SER A 69 -32.09 -13.29 11.27
C SER A 69 -31.30 -12.80 10.05
N THR A 70 -30.07 -12.29 10.23
CA THR A 70 -29.20 -11.88 9.12
C THR A 70 -28.71 -13.08 8.31
N LEU A 71 -28.44 -14.22 8.96
CA LEU A 71 -28.12 -15.47 8.27
C LEU A 71 -29.30 -16.00 7.44
N THR A 72 -30.54 -15.83 7.91
CA THR A 72 -31.74 -16.19 7.13
C THR A 72 -31.84 -15.34 5.88
N ALA A 73 -31.55 -14.04 5.98
CA ALA A 73 -31.48 -13.15 4.81
C ALA A 73 -30.42 -13.64 3.82
N ALA A 74 -29.21 -13.99 4.27
CA ALA A 74 -28.16 -14.55 3.42
C ALA A 74 -28.59 -15.86 2.73
N LYS A 75 -29.20 -16.79 3.46
CA LYS A 75 -29.75 -18.06 2.93
C LYS A 75 -30.83 -17.83 1.87
N ALA A 76 -31.71 -16.85 2.05
CA ALA A 76 -32.74 -16.49 1.08
C ALA A 76 -32.14 -15.92 -0.22
N ILE A 77 -31.07 -15.13 -0.13
CA ILE A 77 -30.31 -14.66 -1.30
C ILE A 77 -29.60 -15.83 -2.01
N CYS A 78 -28.89 -16.69 -1.28
CA CYS A 78 -28.17 -17.85 -1.84
C CYS A 78 -29.11 -18.83 -2.57
N SER A 79 -30.32 -19.03 -2.06
CA SER A 79 -31.33 -19.91 -2.67
C SER A 79 -32.09 -19.26 -3.83
N GLY A 80 -31.88 -17.96 -4.08
CA GLY A 80 -32.60 -17.20 -5.11
C GLY A 80 -34.07 -16.91 -4.75
N GLU A 81 -34.46 -17.07 -3.49
CA GLU A 81 -35.83 -16.77 -3.03
C GLU A 81 -36.13 -15.26 -3.09
N CYS A 82 -35.11 -14.44 -2.88
CA CYS A 82 -35.17 -13.00 -3.06
C CYS A 82 -33.88 -12.43 -3.64
N ARG A 83 -33.96 -11.20 -4.15
CA ARG A 83 -32.79 -10.41 -4.58
C ARG A 83 -32.42 -9.34 -3.55
N ILE A 84 -33.38 -8.92 -2.73
CA ILE A 84 -33.17 -7.93 -1.67
C ILE A 84 -33.78 -8.50 -0.39
N ALA A 85 -32.99 -8.50 0.68
CA ALA A 85 -33.43 -8.84 2.02
C ALA A 85 -33.18 -7.65 2.96
N ILE A 86 -34.07 -7.45 3.94
CA ILE A 86 -34.00 -6.36 4.91
C ILE A 86 -34.11 -6.96 6.31
N ASN A 87 -33.15 -6.64 7.18
CA ASN A 87 -33.14 -7.00 8.59
C ASN A 87 -32.70 -5.81 9.45
N TRP A 88 -33.64 -4.93 9.82
CA TRP A 88 -33.33 -3.75 10.62
C TRP A 88 -32.84 -4.03 12.03
N PHE A 89 -33.01 -5.25 12.55
CA PHE A 89 -32.48 -5.63 13.87
C PHE A 89 -31.03 -6.13 13.84
N GLY A 90 -30.46 -6.39 12.65
CA GLY A 90 -29.05 -6.75 12.48
C GLY A 90 -28.14 -5.52 12.41
N GLY A 91 -26.86 -5.74 12.12
CA GLY A 91 -25.88 -4.66 11.98
C GLY A 91 -24.97 -4.48 13.20
N TRP A 92 -24.69 -5.57 13.92
CA TRP A 92 -23.90 -5.56 15.14
C TRP A 92 -22.40 -5.67 14.81
N HIS A 93 -21.89 -4.64 14.11
CA HIS A 93 -20.59 -4.64 13.43
C HIS A 93 -19.34 -4.48 14.32
N HIS A 94 -19.49 -4.22 15.62
CA HIS A 94 -18.37 -4.00 16.55
C HIS A 94 -17.94 -5.26 17.30
N ALA A 95 -18.76 -6.31 17.33
CA ALA A 95 -18.41 -7.54 18.02
C ALA A 95 -17.20 -8.20 17.33
N GLN A 96 -16.09 -8.30 18.06
CA GLN A 96 -14.86 -8.91 17.60
C GLN A 96 -15.00 -10.45 17.63
N ARG A 97 -13.96 -11.14 17.19
CA ARG A 97 -13.99 -12.60 17.09
C ARG A 97 -14.20 -13.27 18.46
N ASP A 98 -13.57 -12.73 19.48
CA ASP A 98 -13.51 -13.24 20.84
C ASP A 98 -13.97 -12.21 21.88
N GLU A 99 -14.55 -11.07 21.49
CA GLU A 99 -14.88 -9.99 22.42
C GLU A 99 -16.18 -9.26 22.00
N ALA A 100 -17.03 -8.90 22.97
CA ALA A 100 -18.12 -7.94 22.75
C ALA A 100 -17.57 -6.50 22.76
N SER A 101 -18.13 -5.62 21.95
CA SER A 101 -17.70 -4.21 21.94
C SER A 101 -18.78 -3.31 21.36
N GLY A 102 -18.89 -2.05 21.80
CA GLY A 102 -19.75 -1.05 21.17
C GLY A 102 -21.22 -1.46 21.14
N TYR A 103 -21.72 -2.02 22.25
CA TYR A 103 -23.07 -2.60 22.40
C TYR A 103 -23.35 -3.84 21.53
N CYS A 104 -22.35 -4.38 20.84
CA CYS A 104 -22.48 -5.54 19.95
C CYS A 104 -21.89 -6.79 20.62
N TYR A 105 -22.72 -7.82 20.78
CA TYR A 105 -22.34 -9.12 21.38
C TYR A 105 -22.17 -10.24 20.35
N VAL A 106 -22.53 -10.00 19.08
CA VAL A 106 -22.41 -10.98 17.99
C VAL A 106 -22.24 -10.24 16.67
N ASN A 107 -21.39 -10.73 15.80
CA ASN A 107 -21.15 -10.14 14.49
C ASN A 107 -21.98 -10.84 13.42
N ASP A 108 -23.26 -10.47 13.34
CA ASP A 108 -24.22 -11.08 12.41
C ASP A 108 -23.87 -10.84 10.93
N ILE A 109 -23.25 -9.69 10.64
CA ILE A 109 -22.73 -9.34 9.31
C ILE A 109 -21.64 -10.30 8.90
N THR A 110 -20.62 -10.51 9.74
CA THR A 110 -19.49 -11.37 9.42
C THR A 110 -19.93 -12.82 9.20
N ILE A 111 -20.84 -13.32 10.04
CA ILE A 111 -21.44 -14.66 9.87
C ILE A 111 -22.18 -14.75 8.51
N ALA A 112 -22.95 -13.73 8.14
CA ALA A 112 -23.65 -13.70 6.86
C ALA A 112 -22.69 -13.64 5.66
N VAL A 113 -21.61 -12.85 5.73
CA VAL A 113 -20.58 -12.78 4.70
C VAL A 113 -19.89 -14.13 4.52
N LEU A 114 -19.49 -14.79 5.62
CA LEU A 114 -18.87 -16.13 5.55
C LEU A 114 -19.81 -17.15 4.91
N HIS A 115 -21.10 -17.09 5.22
CA HIS A 115 -22.11 -17.94 4.58
C HIS A 115 -22.23 -17.67 3.08
N LEU A 116 -22.28 -16.41 2.65
CA LEU A 116 -22.35 -16.03 1.23
C LEU A 116 -21.12 -16.54 0.45
N LEU A 117 -19.92 -16.33 0.99
CA LEU A 117 -18.67 -16.80 0.38
C LEU A 117 -18.64 -18.34 0.25
N SER A 118 -19.16 -19.04 1.26
CA SER A 118 -19.25 -20.50 1.26
C SER A 118 -20.27 -21.05 0.25
N ASN A 119 -21.21 -20.20 -0.20
CA ASN A 119 -22.29 -20.55 -1.13
C ASN A 119 -22.11 -19.92 -2.52
N GLY A 120 -20.87 -19.59 -2.90
CA GLY A 120 -20.51 -19.30 -4.29
C GLY A 120 -20.39 -17.83 -4.67
N PHE A 121 -20.70 -16.89 -3.76
CA PHE A 121 -20.35 -15.48 -3.96
C PHE A 121 -18.84 -15.30 -3.83
N LYS A 122 -18.20 -14.58 -4.76
CA LYS A 122 -16.73 -14.41 -4.79
C LYS A 122 -16.28 -13.05 -4.30
N LYS A 123 -17.11 -12.02 -4.52
CA LYS A 123 -16.85 -10.63 -4.17
C LYS A 123 -18.04 -10.04 -3.41
N VAL A 124 -17.90 -9.85 -2.10
CA VAL A 124 -18.92 -9.25 -1.24
C VAL A 124 -18.52 -7.81 -0.92
N LEU A 125 -19.39 -6.84 -1.20
CA LEU A 125 -19.18 -5.45 -0.85
C LEU A 125 -19.98 -5.13 0.42
N TYR A 126 -19.30 -4.71 1.48
CA TYR A 126 -19.91 -4.21 2.71
C TYR A 126 -19.82 -2.69 2.75
N VAL A 127 -20.96 -2.01 2.81
CA VAL A 127 -21.08 -0.54 2.85
C VAL A 127 -21.67 -0.13 4.18
N ASP A 128 -20.93 0.69 4.93
CA ASP A 128 -21.27 1.11 6.27
C ASP A 128 -21.61 2.60 6.32
N LEU A 129 -22.88 2.90 6.61
CA LEU A 129 -23.40 4.25 6.79
C LEU A 129 -23.60 4.61 8.27
N ASP A 130 -23.12 3.78 9.18
CA ASP A 130 -23.14 4.04 10.62
C ASP A 130 -22.21 5.21 11.00
N LEU A 131 -22.52 5.89 12.10
CA LEU A 131 -21.65 6.95 12.62
C LEU A 131 -20.29 6.39 13.05
N HIS A 132 -20.28 5.17 13.59
CA HIS A 132 -19.08 4.51 14.09
C HIS A 132 -18.44 3.64 13.00
N HIS A 133 -17.12 3.53 13.03
CA HIS A 133 -16.41 2.69 12.09
C HIS A 133 -16.76 1.20 12.30
N GLY A 134 -17.11 0.48 11.23
CA GLY A 134 -17.33 -0.98 11.23
C GLY A 134 -16.05 -1.80 11.41
N ASP A 135 -15.39 -1.57 12.53
CA ASP A 135 -14.04 -2.02 12.87
C ASP A 135 -13.89 -3.54 12.93
N ALA A 136 -14.86 -4.27 13.50
CA ALA A 136 -14.75 -5.72 13.57
C ALA A 136 -15.01 -6.40 12.21
N VAL A 137 -15.91 -5.83 11.39
CA VAL A 137 -16.12 -6.31 10.01
C VAL A 137 -14.88 -6.04 9.16
N GLU A 138 -14.27 -4.85 9.28
CA GLU A 138 -12.98 -4.56 8.64
C GLU A 138 -11.88 -5.49 9.14
N ALA A 139 -11.76 -5.73 10.45
CA ALA A 139 -10.74 -6.62 11.01
C ALA A 139 -10.89 -8.07 10.51
N ALA A 140 -12.13 -8.57 10.40
CA ALA A 140 -12.42 -9.91 9.91
C ALA A 140 -11.98 -10.14 8.45
N PHE A 141 -12.02 -9.08 7.63
CA PHE A 141 -11.86 -9.21 6.18
C PHE A 141 -10.72 -8.38 5.57
N GLY A 142 -10.02 -7.56 6.34
CA GLY A 142 -8.98 -6.64 5.86
C GLY A 142 -7.69 -7.30 5.35
N HIS A 143 -7.69 -8.62 5.17
CA HIS A 143 -6.60 -9.42 4.62
C HIS A 143 -7.05 -10.31 3.45
N THR A 144 -8.29 -10.18 2.96
CA THR A 144 -8.82 -10.94 1.83
C THR A 144 -9.29 -10.02 0.71
N ASP A 145 -8.99 -10.36 -0.54
CA ASP A 145 -9.50 -9.61 -1.69
C ASP A 145 -10.97 -9.93 -2.00
N LYS A 146 -11.57 -10.92 -1.33
CA LYS A 146 -12.95 -11.39 -1.57
C LYS A 146 -14.02 -10.48 -0.96
N VAL A 147 -13.66 -9.66 0.01
CA VAL A 147 -14.59 -8.78 0.70
C VAL A 147 -13.99 -7.40 0.74
N MET A 148 -14.78 -6.41 0.31
CA MET A 148 -14.41 -5.01 0.38
C MET A 148 -15.27 -4.32 1.43
N THR A 149 -14.63 -3.64 2.38
CA THR A 149 -15.31 -2.80 3.37
C THR A 149 -15.22 -1.33 2.97
N VAL A 150 -16.34 -0.62 3.05
CA VAL A 150 -16.42 0.82 2.78
C VAL A 150 -17.17 1.46 3.94
N SER A 151 -16.54 2.38 4.68
CA SER A 151 -17.17 3.01 5.84
C SER A 151 -17.01 4.52 5.81
N LEU A 152 -18.13 5.24 5.96
CA LEU A 152 -18.19 6.69 6.06
C LEU A 152 -18.61 7.09 7.47
N HIS A 153 -17.63 7.24 8.35
CA HIS A 153 -17.83 7.37 9.80
C HIS A 153 -17.17 8.60 10.39
N LYS A 154 -17.53 8.96 11.62
CA LYS A 154 -16.83 10.01 12.35
C LYS A 154 -15.46 9.49 12.82
N PHE A 155 -14.41 10.25 12.56
CA PHE A 155 -13.08 9.94 13.09
C PHE A 155 -12.42 11.17 13.72
N GLU A 156 -12.34 11.17 15.04
CA GLU A 156 -11.66 12.19 15.84
C GLU A 156 -10.97 11.56 17.05
N THR A 157 -9.92 12.20 17.57
CA THR A 157 -9.20 11.70 18.75
C THR A 157 -10.16 11.50 19.91
N GLY A 158 -10.21 10.27 20.44
CA GLY A 158 -11.07 9.91 21.58
C GLY A 158 -12.51 9.55 21.21
N PHE A 159 -12.87 9.51 19.93
CA PHE A 159 -14.15 8.98 19.46
C PHE A 159 -14.04 7.47 19.22
N PHE A 160 -15.00 6.70 19.74
CA PHE A 160 -15.05 5.25 19.57
C PHE A 160 -15.25 4.86 18.08
N PRO A 161 -14.63 3.78 17.57
CA PRO A 161 -13.69 2.86 18.23
C PRO A 161 -12.22 3.32 18.18
N GLY A 162 -11.93 4.48 17.59
CA GLY A 162 -10.55 4.98 17.42
C GLY A 162 -9.78 4.34 16.24
N SER A 163 -10.42 3.47 15.47
CA SER A 163 -9.94 2.91 14.20
C SER A 163 -10.64 3.58 13.01
N GLY A 164 -10.34 3.18 11.76
CA GLY A 164 -10.95 3.76 10.56
C GLY A 164 -10.26 5.04 10.06
N SER A 165 -9.01 5.26 10.47
CA SER A 165 -8.23 6.38 9.93
C SER A 165 -8.01 6.23 8.43
N ILE A 166 -7.81 7.35 7.73
CA ILE A 166 -7.47 7.30 6.30
C ILE A 166 -6.15 6.55 6.03
N CYS A 167 -5.24 6.55 7.00
CA CYS A 167 -3.95 5.86 6.93
C CYS A 167 -4.05 4.33 7.09
N SER A 168 -5.19 3.83 7.60
CA SER A 168 -5.45 2.39 7.71
C SER A 168 -6.14 1.80 6.48
N ASN A 169 -6.39 2.60 5.44
CA ASN A 169 -6.92 2.09 4.18
C ASN A 169 -5.98 1.06 3.55
N LYS A 170 -6.59 0.05 2.93
CA LYS A 170 -5.95 -1.05 2.22
C LYS A 170 -6.64 -1.23 0.87
N SER A 171 -6.11 -2.09 0.01
CA SER A 171 -6.72 -2.38 -1.31
C SER A 171 -8.19 -2.84 -1.24
N ASN A 172 -8.62 -3.41 -0.12
CA ASN A 172 -9.98 -3.90 0.10
C ASN A 172 -10.69 -3.23 1.31
N CYS A 173 -10.12 -2.16 1.87
CA CYS A 173 -10.68 -1.43 3.02
C CYS A 173 -10.65 0.07 2.74
N VAL A 174 -11.82 0.67 2.58
CA VAL A 174 -12.00 2.08 2.22
C VAL A 174 -12.66 2.81 3.39
N ASN A 175 -11.84 3.45 4.19
CA ASN A 175 -12.28 4.32 5.28
C ASN A 175 -12.31 5.77 4.81
N VAL A 176 -13.44 6.40 5.08
CA VAL A 176 -13.70 7.81 4.80
C VAL A 176 -13.95 8.50 6.14
N PRO A 177 -12.89 8.95 6.82
CA PRO A 177 -13.03 9.66 8.08
C PRO A 177 -13.66 11.03 7.85
N LEU A 178 -14.74 11.30 8.57
CA LEU A 178 -15.49 12.56 8.54
C LEU A 178 -15.50 13.22 9.91
N ARG A 179 -15.80 14.52 9.93
CA ARG A 179 -15.88 15.36 11.13
C ARG A 179 -17.31 15.72 11.48
N ASP A 180 -17.48 16.29 12.66
CA ASP A 180 -18.79 16.75 13.14
C ASP A 180 -19.53 17.67 12.15
N GLY A 181 -20.85 17.52 12.15
CA GLY A 181 -21.77 18.42 11.45
C GLY A 181 -21.86 18.25 9.95
N ILE A 182 -21.34 17.16 9.38
CA ILE A 182 -21.55 16.88 7.95
C ILE A 182 -23.05 16.89 7.62
N ASP A 183 -23.39 17.56 6.52
CA ASP A 183 -24.76 17.70 6.02
C ASP A 183 -25.05 16.73 4.87
N ASP A 184 -26.33 16.56 4.52
CA ASP A 184 -26.80 15.67 3.46
C ASP A 184 -26.06 15.88 2.14
N LYS A 185 -25.84 17.14 1.73
CA LYS A 185 -25.22 17.47 0.44
C LYS A 185 -23.76 17.02 0.41
N THR A 186 -23.01 17.33 1.46
CA THR A 186 -21.58 17.00 1.55
C THR A 186 -21.40 15.50 1.69
N TYR A 187 -22.17 14.85 2.57
CA TYR A 187 -22.12 13.40 2.78
C TYR A 187 -22.45 12.65 1.50
N PHE A 188 -23.53 13.00 0.80
CA PHE A 188 -23.93 12.35 -0.44
C PHE A 188 -22.91 12.51 -1.57
N ASN A 189 -22.27 13.69 -1.68
CA ASN A 189 -21.22 13.90 -2.68
C ASN A 189 -19.99 13.01 -2.42
N VAL A 190 -19.52 12.96 -1.17
CA VAL A 190 -18.41 12.09 -0.77
C VAL A 190 -18.76 10.63 -1.02
N PHE A 191 -19.94 10.21 -0.58
CA PHE A 191 -20.47 8.86 -0.81
C PHE A 191 -20.46 8.48 -2.29
N CYS A 192 -20.99 9.35 -3.16
CA CYS A 192 -21.02 9.10 -4.60
C CYS A 192 -19.61 8.94 -5.19
N GLU A 193 -18.67 9.81 -4.83
CA GLU A 193 -17.30 9.77 -5.36
C GLU A 193 -16.56 8.50 -4.89
N THR A 194 -16.64 8.16 -3.61
CA THR A 194 -16.04 6.94 -3.06
C THR A 194 -16.63 5.70 -3.73
N LEU A 195 -17.96 5.57 -3.81
CA LEU A 195 -18.60 4.37 -4.36
C LEU A 195 -18.41 4.21 -5.87
N LYS A 196 -18.25 5.31 -6.63
CA LYS A 196 -17.87 5.24 -8.05
C LYS A 196 -16.50 4.58 -8.22
N LYS A 197 -15.51 4.97 -7.41
CA LYS A 197 -14.16 4.37 -7.44
C LYS A 197 -14.20 2.89 -7.03
N VAL A 198 -14.91 2.60 -5.95
CA VAL A 198 -15.13 1.21 -5.49
C VAL A 198 -15.70 0.35 -6.60
N LYS A 199 -16.76 0.81 -7.29
CA LYS A 199 -17.38 0.08 -8.40
C LYS A 199 -16.43 -0.14 -9.59
N GLN A 200 -15.49 0.79 -9.84
CA GLN A 200 -14.49 0.65 -10.91
C GLN A 200 -13.45 -0.42 -10.57
N ASN A 201 -13.09 -0.56 -9.30
CA ASN A 201 -12.01 -1.42 -8.84
C ASN A 201 -12.47 -2.77 -8.25
N PHE A 202 -13.75 -2.90 -7.90
CA PHE A 202 -14.31 -4.08 -7.23
C PHE A 202 -15.65 -4.49 -7.85
N ALA A 203 -15.63 -5.61 -8.58
CA ALA A 203 -16.81 -6.21 -9.18
C ALA A 203 -17.61 -7.01 -8.15
N ALA A 204 -18.47 -6.32 -7.39
CA ALA A 204 -19.28 -6.94 -6.33
C ALA A 204 -20.36 -7.89 -6.88
N ASP A 205 -20.41 -9.11 -6.36
CA ASP A 205 -21.45 -10.10 -6.62
C ASP A 205 -22.69 -9.91 -5.72
N ILE A 206 -22.54 -9.19 -4.60
CA ILE A 206 -23.59 -8.85 -3.64
C ILE A 206 -23.15 -7.66 -2.79
N VAL A 207 -24.11 -6.84 -2.35
CA VAL A 207 -23.88 -5.74 -1.40
C VAL A 207 -24.59 -6.00 -0.08
N ILE A 208 -23.88 -5.82 1.04
CA ILE A 208 -24.49 -5.69 2.37
C ILE A 208 -24.35 -4.22 2.78
N CYS A 209 -25.47 -3.57 3.11
CA CYS A 209 -25.48 -2.16 3.51
C CYS A 209 -25.97 -2.02 4.95
N GLN A 210 -25.12 -1.50 5.83
CA GLN A 210 -25.48 -1.10 7.17
C GLN A 210 -26.06 0.32 7.14
N CYS A 211 -27.20 0.52 7.81
CA CYS A 211 -28.00 1.73 7.78
C CYS A 211 -28.26 2.26 9.20
N GLY A 212 -27.18 2.58 9.92
CA GLY A 212 -27.22 3.19 11.25
C GLY A 212 -27.98 4.52 11.26
N GLY A 213 -28.79 4.72 12.29
CA GLY A 213 -29.57 5.93 12.56
C GLY A 213 -28.90 6.95 13.47
N ASP A 214 -27.72 6.66 14.00
CA ASP A 214 -26.94 7.56 14.87
C ASP A 214 -26.24 8.70 14.11
N THR A 215 -26.24 8.66 12.78
CA THR A 215 -25.85 9.78 11.91
C THR A 215 -26.89 10.90 11.82
N LEU A 216 -28.13 10.63 12.25
CA LEU A 216 -29.24 11.56 12.11
C LEU A 216 -29.20 12.72 13.10
N PHE A 217 -29.68 13.87 12.65
CA PHE A 217 -29.98 14.98 13.55
C PHE A 217 -30.97 14.57 14.64
N GLY A 218 -30.67 14.92 15.89
CA GLY A 218 -31.49 14.60 17.07
C GLY A 218 -31.18 13.24 17.70
N ASP A 219 -30.18 12.51 17.20
CA ASP A 219 -29.61 11.37 17.91
C ASP A 219 -28.73 11.83 19.10
N PRO A 220 -28.76 11.11 20.26
CA PRO A 220 -27.91 11.37 21.41
C PRO A 220 -26.40 11.45 21.14
N MET A 221 -25.88 10.75 20.12
CA MET A 221 -24.46 10.85 19.73
C MET A 221 -24.09 12.25 19.28
N ASN A 222 -25.06 12.99 18.76
CA ASN A 222 -24.97 14.43 18.55
C ASN A 222 -23.71 14.85 17.76
N SER A 223 -23.38 14.11 16.69
CA SER A 223 -22.21 14.34 15.84
C SER A 223 -22.56 14.80 14.42
N PHE A 224 -23.13 13.93 13.58
CA PHE A 224 -23.53 14.29 12.21
C PHE A 224 -24.86 15.05 12.18
N ASN A 225 -25.20 15.60 11.01
CA ASN A 225 -26.39 16.43 10.82
C ASN A 225 -27.25 15.92 9.65
N LEU A 226 -27.31 14.59 9.48
CA LEU A 226 -28.03 13.99 8.36
C LEU A 226 -29.54 13.96 8.61
N THR A 227 -30.30 13.97 7.51
CA THR A 227 -31.73 13.71 7.52
C THR A 227 -32.04 12.32 6.96
N VAL A 228 -33.25 11.82 7.20
CA VAL A 228 -33.72 10.57 6.59
C VAL A 228 -33.62 10.60 5.05
N LYS A 229 -33.77 11.80 4.44
CA LYS A 229 -33.63 11.97 2.99
C LYS A 229 -32.18 11.84 2.53
N GLY A 230 -31.22 12.39 3.26
CA GLY A 230 -29.79 12.26 2.95
C GLY A 230 -29.33 10.80 2.94
N VAL A 231 -29.70 10.03 3.96
CA VAL A 231 -29.40 8.59 4.01
C VAL A 231 -30.12 7.84 2.89
N GLY A 232 -31.40 8.17 2.64
CA GLY A 232 -32.17 7.56 1.54
C GLY A 232 -31.60 7.84 0.15
N GLN A 233 -30.96 9.00 -0.08
CA GLN A 233 -30.25 9.28 -1.33
C GLN A 233 -29.06 8.33 -1.52
N CYS A 234 -28.32 8.02 -0.46
CA CYS A 234 -27.21 7.06 -0.50
C CYS A 234 -27.71 5.65 -0.85
N VAL A 235 -28.79 5.19 -0.19
CA VAL A 235 -29.42 3.89 -0.49
C VAL A 235 -29.96 3.83 -1.92
N GLN A 236 -30.63 4.89 -2.37
CA GLN A 236 -31.12 4.98 -3.76
C GLN A 236 -29.97 4.94 -4.77
N PHE A 237 -28.84 5.59 -4.47
CA PHE A 237 -27.65 5.55 -5.30
C PHE A 237 -27.08 4.13 -5.38
N LEU A 238 -26.91 3.43 -4.25
CA LEU A 238 -26.46 2.03 -4.24
C LEU A 238 -27.33 1.14 -5.13
N LEU A 239 -28.65 1.20 -4.95
CA LEU A 239 -29.61 0.43 -5.73
C LEU A 239 -29.54 0.75 -7.24
N SER A 240 -29.20 2.00 -7.59
CA SER A 240 -29.02 2.40 -8.99
C SER A 240 -27.67 2.00 -9.60
N GLN A 241 -26.63 1.87 -8.76
CA GLN A 241 -25.27 1.63 -9.22
C GLN A 241 -24.90 0.15 -9.27
N PHE A 242 -25.46 -0.68 -8.41
CA PHE A 242 -25.11 -2.10 -8.35
C PHE A 242 -26.29 -2.97 -8.80
N GLU A 243 -26.04 -3.78 -9.84
CA GLU A 243 -27.04 -4.67 -10.42
C GLU A 243 -27.12 -6.03 -9.71
N CYS A 244 -26.40 -6.22 -8.61
CA CYS A 244 -26.36 -7.46 -7.84
C CYS A 244 -27.43 -7.51 -6.70
N PRO A 245 -27.55 -8.63 -5.96
CA PRO A 245 -28.42 -8.73 -4.79
C PRO A 245 -27.97 -7.83 -3.62
N PHE A 246 -28.89 -7.57 -2.68
CA PHE A 246 -28.65 -6.73 -1.51
C PHE A 246 -29.15 -7.35 -0.21
N ILE A 247 -28.42 -7.11 0.88
CA ILE A 247 -28.89 -7.28 2.25
C ILE A 247 -28.76 -5.93 2.95
N PHE A 248 -29.87 -5.41 3.48
CA PHE A 248 -29.87 -4.21 4.31
C PHE A 248 -29.99 -4.60 5.77
N VAL A 249 -29.11 -4.06 6.61
CA VAL A 249 -29.15 -4.23 8.06
C VAL A 249 -29.29 -2.88 8.76
N GLY A 250 -29.63 -2.91 10.05
CA GLY A 250 -29.75 -1.73 10.89
C GLY A 250 -28.40 -1.12 11.24
N GLY A 251 -28.06 -1.08 12.52
CA GLY A 251 -26.87 -0.42 13.06
C GLY A 251 -27.22 0.46 14.26
N GLY A 252 -26.32 1.38 14.62
CA GLY A 252 -26.48 2.36 15.68
C GLY A 252 -27.74 3.22 15.54
N GLY A 253 -28.11 3.94 16.60
CA GLY A 253 -29.32 4.76 16.63
C GLY A 253 -29.97 4.73 18.00
N TYR A 254 -29.75 5.79 18.77
CA TYR A 254 -30.09 5.85 20.19
C TYR A 254 -31.35 6.70 20.44
N ASN A 255 -31.95 7.24 19.38
CA ASN A 255 -33.29 7.81 19.37
C ASN A 255 -34.27 6.92 18.60
N VAL A 256 -35.10 6.18 19.35
CA VAL A 256 -36.07 5.20 18.81
C VAL A 256 -37.01 5.81 17.75
N LEU A 257 -37.40 7.08 17.89
CA LEU A 257 -38.30 7.73 16.94
C LEU A 257 -37.59 8.09 15.64
N ASN A 258 -36.33 8.53 15.71
CA ASN A 258 -35.52 8.79 14.53
C ASN A 258 -35.22 7.50 13.76
N VAL A 259 -34.87 6.43 14.48
CA VAL A 259 -34.67 5.10 13.89
C VAL A 259 -35.94 4.60 13.21
N SER A 260 -37.09 4.76 13.87
CA SER A 260 -38.40 4.39 13.29
C SER A 260 -38.70 5.16 12.00
N ARG A 261 -38.44 6.48 11.96
CA ARG A 261 -38.57 7.30 10.74
C ARG A 261 -37.62 6.83 9.65
N LEU A 262 -36.35 6.63 9.99
CA LEU A 262 -35.30 6.23 9.06
C LEU A 262 -35.64 4.93 8.38
N TRP A 263 -35.81 3.84 9.15
CA TRP A 263 -36.01 2.52 8.57
C TRP A 263 -37.35 2.39 7.84
N THR A 264 -38.39 3.13 8.26
CA THR A 264 -39.63 3.25 7.49
C THR A 264 -39.37 3.90 6.12
N TYR A 265 -38.65 5.03 6.11
CA TYR A 265 -38.33 5.74 4.88
C TYR A 265 -37.39 4.93 3.97
N LEU A 266 -36.32 4.34 4.50
CA LEU A 266 -35.39 3.49 3.73
C LEU A 266 -36.10 2.27 3.16
N THR A 267 -37.01 1.64 3.92
CA THR A 267 -37.86 0.56 3.38
C THR A 267 -38.62 1.03 2.15
N SER A 268 -39.21 2.23 2.18
CA SER A 268 -39.95 2.81 1.06
C SER A 268 -39.08 3.07 -0.17
N VAL A 269 -37.85 3.55 0.04
CA VAL A 269 -36.84 3.75 -1.02
C VAL A 269 -36.45 2.42 -1.65
N ILE A 270 -36.16 1.40 -0.82
CA ILE A 270 -35.74 0.07 -1.28
C ILE A 270 -36.81 -0.60 -2.13
N ILE A 271 -38.09 -0.46 -1.76
CA ILE A 271 -39.21 -1.05 -2.52
C ILE A 271 -39.75 -0.14 -3.62
N GLY A 272 -39.23 1.09 -3.76
CA GLY A 272 -39.68 2.05 -4.77
C GLY A 272 -41.11 2.57 -4.56
N VAL A 273 -41.57 2.66 -3.31
CA VAL A 273 -42.90 3.18 -2.95
C VAL A 273 -42.75 4.56 -2.33
N PRO A 274 -43.34 5.63 -2.92
CA PRO A 274 -43.33 6.94 -2.30
C PRO A 274 -44.21 6.93 -1.03
N LEU A 275 -43.72 7.56 0.03
CA LEU A 275 -44.50 7.80 1.25
C LEU A 275 -44.88 9.27 1.36
N GLU A 276 -46.07 9.51 1.93
CA GLU A 276 -46.46 10.83 2.40
C GLU A 276 -45.65 11.20 3.65
N ASN A 277 -45.52 12.50 3.90
CA ASN A 277 -44.77 12.98 5.06
C ASN A 277 -45.54 12.81 6.38
N GLU A 278 -46.86 12.67 6.33
CA GLU A 278 -47.70 12.51 7.50
C GLU A 278 -47.59 11.10 8.08
N ILE A 279 -47.28 10.99 9.38
CA ILE A 279 -47.26 9.69 10.07
C ILE A 279 -48.73 9.28 10.33
N PRO A 280 -49.15 8.06 9.96
CA PRO A 280 -50.51 7.61 10.21
C PRO A 280 -50.81 7.46 11.71
N ASP A 281 -52.09 7.52 12.10
CA ASP A 281 -52.48 7.31 13.49
C ASP A 281 -52.10 5.90 13.99
N HIS A 282 -51.40 5.84 15.13
CA HIS A 282 -51.08 4.60 15.84
C HIS A 282 -50.81 4.87 17.34
N SER A 283 -50.63 3.81 18.13
CA SER A 283 -50.49 3.90 19.60
C SER A 283 -49.34 4.80 20.09
N ASN A 284 -48.29 4.96 19.29
CA ASN A 284 -47.10 5.74 19.61
C ASN A 284 -47.07 7.10 18.88
N PHE A 285 -48.13 7.48 18.15
CA PHE A 285 -48.16 8.68 17.31
C PHE A 285 -47.82 9.97 18.08
N LEU A 286 -48.33 10.11 19.32
CA LEU A 286 -48.07 11.28 20.16
C LEU A 286 -46.59 11.47 20.54
N LEU A 287 -45.76 10.44 20.41
CA LEU A 287 -44.32 10.53 20.65
C LEU A 287 -43.61 11.34 19.55
N TYR A 288 -44.16 11.41 18.34
CA TYR A 288 -43.57 12.08 17.17
C TYR A 288 -43.71 13.62 17.16
N ARG A 289 -44.20 14.21 18.25
CA ARG A 289 -44.25 15.67 18.44
C ARG A 289 -42.85 16.32 18.29
N PRO A 290 -42.76 17.61 17.90
CA PRO A 290 -43.88 18.49 17.55
C PRO A 290 -44.33 18.36 16.08
N SER A 291 -43.54 17.70 15.22
CA SER A 291 -43.83 17.69 13.78
C SER A 291 -44.91 16.69 13.38
N TYR A 292 -44.97 15.53 14.03
CA TYR A 292 -45.83 14.40 13.60
C TYR A 292 -45.54 13.91 12.17
N GLU A 293 -44.36 14.25 11.66
CA GLU A 293 -43.93 14.00 10.29
C GLU A 293 -42.79 12.97 10.23
N LEU A 294 -42.72 12.28 9.09
CA LEU A 294 -41.68 11.31 8.74
C LEU A 294 -40.34 12.00 8.48
N HIS A 295 -40.36 13.12 7.79
CA HIS A 295 -39.17 13.92 7.49
C HIS A 295 -38.94 14.96 8.58
N THR A 296 -37.67 15.08 9.00
CA THR A 296 -37.22 16.10 9.94
C THR A 296 -36.29 17.08 9.23
N GLU A 297 -36.32 18.35 9.63
CA GLU A 297 -35.36 19.34 9.15
C GLU A 297 -33.96 19.06 9.70
N SER A 298 -32.94 19.44 8.94
CA SER A 298 -31.55 19.44 9.40
C SER A 298 -31.34 20.48 10.50
N GLY A 299 -30.50 20.18 11.48
CA GLY A 299 -30.15 21.14 12.53
C GLY A 299 -29.22 22.26 12.05
N ASN A 300 -29.06 23.30 12.89
CA ASN A 300 -28.15 24.43 12.63
C ASN A 300 -26.69 24.12 13.02
N ARG A 301 -26.27 22.84 13.04
CA ARG A 301 -24.90 22.46 13.39
C ARG A 301 -23.94 22.95 12.31
N ARG A 302 -22.80 23.50 12.74
CA ARG A 302 -21.72 23.90 11.82
C ARG A 302 -21.08 22.65 11.23
N ASN A 303 -21.02 22.59 9.89
CA ASN A 303 -20.29 21.56 9.17
C ASN A 303 -18.77 21.82 9.24
N LEU A 304 -18.00 20.91 9.83
CA LEU A 304 -16.54 20.99 9.95
C LEU A 304 -15.80 20.29 8.79
N ASN A 305 -16.53 19.83 7.79
CA ASN A 305 -16.02 19.14 6.61
C ASN A 305 -15.97 20.10 5.42
N ASP A 306 -15.08 21.08 5.48
CA ASP A 306 -14.89 22.01 4.37
C ASP A 306 -14.35 21.30 3.11
N GLU A 307 -14.46 21.97 1.96
CA GLU A 307 -14.02 21.39 0.69
C GLU A 307 -12.53 21.01 0.69
N CYS A 308 -11.68 21.70 1.44
CA CYS A 308 -10.24 21.40 1.49
C CYS A 308 -10.02 20.06 2.20
N TYR A 309 -10.68 19.87 3.35
CA TYR A 309 -10.64 18.63 4.10
C TYR A 309 -11.22 17.47 3.30
N ILE A 310 -12.40 17.64 2.69
CA ILE A 310 -13.01 16.60 1.86
C ILE A 310 -12.11 16.21 0.69
N ARG A 311 -11.50 17.19 0.00
CA ARG A 311 -10.51 16.90 -1.05
C ARG A 311 -9.30 16.15 -0.49
N SER A 312 -8.83 16.46 0.71
CA SER A 312 -7.71 15.72 1.32
C SER A 312 -8.07 14.25 1.56
N VAL A 313 -9.27 13.97 2.09
CA VAL A 313 -9.75 12.61 2.37
C VAL A 313 -9.87 11.82 1.06
N LEU A 314 -10.52 12.40 0.05
CA LEU A 314 -10.70 11.76 -1.26
C LEU A 314 -9.39 11.60 -2.05
N LYS A 315 -8.38 12.43 -1.78
CA LYS A 315 -7.06 12.34 -2.42
C LYS A 315 -6.18 11.28 -1.77
N SER A 316 -6.17 11.17 -0.44
CA SER A 316 -5.39 10.17 0.30
C SER A 316 -5.91 8.73 0.15
N GLU A 317 -7.19 8.52 -0.20
CA GLU A 317 -7.66 7.22 -0.72
C GLU A 317 -6.78 6.76 -1.90
N THR A 318 -6.51 7.67 -2.84
CA THR A 318 -5.64 7.41 -4.00
C THR A 318 -4.20 7.09 -3.57
N GLU A 319 -3.68 7.74 -2.52
CA GLU A 319 -2.30 7.49 -2.06
C GLU A 319 -2.17 6.10 -1.41
N SER A 320 -3.14 5.69 -0.60
CA SER A 320 -3.22 4.32 -0.03
C SER A 320 -3.38 3.25 -1.13
N GLU A 321 -4.21 3.49 -2.15
CA GLU A 321 -4.30 2.63 -3.33
C GLU A 321 -2.93 2.50 -4.03
N ILE A 322 -2.18 3.60 -4.21
CA ILE A 322 -0.85 3.58 -4.84
C ILE A 322 0.16 2.80 -4.00
N PHE A 323 0.18 2.97 -2.66
CA PHE A 323 1.04 2.15 -1.79
C PHE A 323 0.65 0.67 -1.87
N SER A 324 -0.65 0.35 -1.93
CA SER A 324 -1.10 -1.04 -2.09
C SER A 324 -0.70 -1.63 -3.45
N ALA A 325 -0.63 -0.81 -4.50
CA ALA A 325 -0.29 -1.17 -5.87
C ALA A 325 1.23 -1.24 -6.17
N ILE A 326 2.10 -0.86 -5.22
CA ILE A 326 3.55 -1.10 -5.37
C ILE A 326 3.75 -2.61 -5.57
N PRO A 327 4.29 -3.04 -6.72
CA PRO A 327 4.48 -4.45 -7.00
C PRO A 327 5.49 -5.01 -5.99
N ALA A 328 5.25 -6.23 -5.50
CA ALA A 328 6.28 -6.94 -4.78
C ALA A 328 7.50 -7.10 -5.71
N ILE A 329 8.70 -7.05 -5.14
CA ILE A 329 9.92 -7.32 -5.89
C ILE A 329 9.82 -8.74 -6.45
N THR A 330 9.78 -8.83 -7.79
CA THR A 330 10.08 -10.08 -8.46
C THR A 330 11.56 -10.36 -8.27
N GLU A 331 11.89 -11.45 -7.55
CA GLU A 331 13.27 -11.87 -7.30
C GLU A 331 14.06 -11.84 -8.61
N SER A 332 15.17 -11.12 -8.69
CA SER A 332 16.12 -11.30 -9.79
C SER A 332 16.88 -12.62 -9.61
N VAL A 333 17.34 -13.26 -10.70
CA VAL A 333 18.22 -14.45 -10.57
C VAL A 333 19.39 -14.06 -9.66
N PRO A 334 19.65 -14.78 -8.56
CA PRO A 334 20.82 -14.51 -7.74
C PRO A 334 22.06 -14.61 -8.62
N VAL A 335 22.79 -13.51 -8.75
CA VAL A 335 24.05 -13.50 -9.48
C VAL A 335 25.16 -13.75 -8.46
N ASP A 336 25.79 -14.91 -8.54
CA ASP A 336 27.08 -15.13 -7.89
C ASP A 336 28.11 -14.22 -8.58
N GLY A 337 28.58 -13.18 -7.87
CA GLY A 337 29.57 -12.25 -8.39
C GLY A 337 29.49 -10.84 -7.83
N PRO A 338 30.30 -9.92 -8.39
CA PRO A 338 30.28 -8.50 -8.06
C PRO A 338 28.93 -7.84 -8.31
N LYS A 339 28.56 -6.95 -7.39
CA LYS A 339 27.31 -6.20 -7.37
C LYS A 339 27.55 -4.72 -7.69
N VAL A 340 26.56 -4.04 -8.22
CA VAL A 340 26.54 -2.61 -8.53
C VAL A 340 25.43 -1.94 -7.72
N LEU A 341 25.83 -1.16 -6.72
CA LEU A 341 24.95 -0.27 -5.98
C LEU A 341 24.91 1.10 -6.67
N LEU A 342 23.74 1.67 -6.87
CA LEU A 342 23.57 3.06 -7.32
C LEU A 342 23.11 3.90 -6.14
N CYS A 343 23.92 4.88 -5.74
CA CYS A 343 23.56 5.83 -4.70
C CYS A 343 23.18 7.17 -5.34
N HIS A 344 21.87 7.40 -5.43
CA HIS A 344 21.26 8.51 -6.15
C HIS A 344 21.34 9.78 -5.32
N ASP A 345 22.11 10.76 -5.80
CA ASP A 345 22.06 12.14 -5.34
C ASP A 345 21.84 13.04 -6.56
N MET A 346 20.73 13.78 -6.53
CA MET A 346 20.33 14.73 -7.56
C MET A 346 19.83 16.00 -6.87
N LYS A 347 20.67 17.02 -6.80
CA LYS A 347 20.38 18.29 -6.11
C LYS A 347 19.80 18.12 -4.69
N GLY A 348 20.26 17.11 -3.95
CA GLY A 348 19.80 16.83 -2.59
C GLY A 348 18.45 16.09 -2.47
N GLY A 349 17.91 15.56 -3.58
CA GLY A 349 16.70 14.75 -3.60
C GLY A 349 15.39 15.53 -3.47
N TYR A 350 14.26 14.81 -3.49
CA TYR A 350 12.89 15.34 -3.33
C TYR A 350 12.60 16.58 -4.19
N LEU A 351 12.86 16.49 -5.49
CA LEU A 351 12.51 17.52 -6.47
C LEU A 351 11.04 17.37 -6.87
N ASP A 352 10.74 17.31 -8.17
CA ASP A 352 9.38 17.07 -8.67
C ASP A 352 8.93 15.60 -8.43
N ASP A 353 9.89 14.71 -8.20
CA ASP A 353 9.68 13.27 -7.95
C ASP A 353 9.03 12.94 -6.60
N ARG A 354 9.03 13.89 -5.65
CA ARG A 354 8.27 13.78 -4.39
C ARG A 354 6.76 13.81 -4.60
N PHE A 355 6.29 14.26 -5.76
CA PHE A 355 4.88 14.35 -6.08
C PHE A 355 4.43 13.18 -6.96
N LEU A 356 3.28 12.58 -6.63
CA LEU A 356 2.69 11.47 -7.39
C LEU A 356 2.37 11.82 -8.85
N ALA A 357 2.03 13.08 -9.12
CA ALA A 357 1.75 13.55 -10.46
C ALA A 357 3.00 13.63 -11.34
N GLY A 358 4.20 13.58 -10.75
CA GLY A 358 5.45 13.82 -11.44
C GLY A 358 5.63 15.30 -11.80
N SER A 359 6.19 15.55 -12.98
CA SER A 359 6.59 16.85 -13.50
C SER A 359 5.98 17.12 -14.87
N ASP A 360 5.70 18.38 -15.17
CA ASP A 360 5.27 18.89 -16.48
C ASP A 360 6.45 19.14 -17.45
N LYS A 361 7.63 18.63 -17.11
CA LYS A 361 8.87 18.80 -17.89
C LYS A 361 9.30 17.49 -18.50
N PHE A 362 9.77 17.56 -19.74
CA PHE A 362 10.39 16.43 -20.44
C PHE A 362 11.80 16.11 -19.94
N ASP A 363 12.50 17.12 -19.42
CA ASP A 363 13.93 17.07 -19.06
C ASP A 363 14.16 16.96 -17.54
N SER A 364 13.15 16.50 -16.80
CA SER A 364 13.30 16.13 -15.39
C SER A 364 14.23 14.92 -15.25
N TYR A 365 14.90 14.81 -14.10
CA TYR A 365 15.77 13.67 -13.83
C TYR A 365 14.93 12.40 -13.69
N THR A 366 15.19 11.43 -14.57
CA THR A 366 14.57 10.10 -14.58
C THR A 366 15.64 9.07 -14.78
N PHE A 367 15.46 7.88 -14.21
CA PHE A 367 16.39 6.76 -14.36
C PHE A 367 15.66 5.58 -15.00
N PHE A 368 16.30 4.92 -15.97
CA PHE A 368 15.76 3.73 -16.64
C PHE A 368 16.79 2.62 -16.83
N HIS A 369 18.02 2.77 -16.30
CA HIS A 369 19.11 1.80 -16.46
C HIS A 369 19.13 0.71 -15.36
N TRP A 370 17.94 0.28 -14.91
CA TRP A 370 17.78 -0.65 -13.79
C TRP A 370 18.50 -1.99 -13.99
N SER A 371 18.58 -2.48 -15.23
CA SER A 371 19.24 -3.75 -15.52
C SER A 371 20.74 -3.77 -15.23
N HIS A 372 21.38 -2.61 -15.05
CA HIS A 372 22.81 -2.49 -14.76
C HIS A 372 23.12 -2.51 -13.26
N ILE A 373 22.11 -2.50 -12.38
CA ILE A 373 22.29 -2.30 -10.93
C ILE A 373 21.60 -3.38 -10.10
N ASP A 374 22.15 -3.64 -8.91
CA ASP A 374 21.69 -4.62 -7.91
C ASP A 374 20.80 -3.98 -6.87
N LEU A 375 21.11 -2.73 -6.54
CA LEU A 375 20.60 -2.07 -5.35
C LEU A 375 20.58 -0.58 -5.64
N PHE A 376 19.48 0.08 -5.30
CA PHE A 376 19.35 1.52 -5.44
C PHE A 376 19.23 2.14 -4.05
N VAL A 377 20.02 3.17 -3.75
CA VAL A 377 19.88 3.99 -2.54
C VAL A 377 19.36 5.35 -2.96
N TYR A 378 18.19 5.74 -2.45
CA TYR A 378 17.68 7.10 -2.63
C TYR A 378 18.32 8.01 -1.57
N PHE A 379 19.33 8.78 -1.96
CA PHE A 379 20.14 9.55 -1.04
C PHE A 379 19.67 11.02 -0.95
N SER A 380 19.66 11.54 0.27
CA SER A 380 19.49 12.95 0.57
C SER A 380 20.19 13.28 1.89
N HIS A 381 20.30 14.58 2.18
CA HIS A 381 20.92 15.08 3.43
C HIS A 381 19.93 15.20 4.60
N HIS A 382 18.75 14.56 4.49
CA HIS A 382 17.79 14.48 5.58
C HIS A 382 18.12 13.31 6.51
N LEU A 383 18.04 13.53 7.84
CA LEU A 383 18.32 12.53 8.87
C LEU A 383 17.73 11.14 8.54
N VAL A 384 16.47 11.12 8.10
CA VAL A 384 15.81 9.95 7.54
C VAL A 384 15.31 10.32 6.16
N THR A 385 15.81 9.61 5.15
CA THR A 385 15.39 9.75 3.75
C THR A 385 14.52 8.57 3.36
N ILE A 386 13.25 8.84 3.07
CA ILE A 386 12.27 7.87 2.60
C ILE A 386 12.21 7.97 1.07
N PRO A 387 12.53 6.90 0.32
CA PRO A 387 12.42 6.91 -1.14
C PRO A 387 11.00 7.31 -1.59
N PRO A 388 10.84 8.24 -2.55
CA PRO A 388 9.52 8.54 -3.09
C PRO A 388 8.92 7.30 -3.77
N ILE A 389 7.62 7.10 -3.60
CA ILE A 389 6.89 5.94 -4.15
C ILE A 389 7.01 5.78 -5.67
N THR A 390 7.19 6.89 -6.39
CA THR A 390 7.44 6.91 -7.84
C THR A 390 8.72 6.15 -8.20
N TRP A 391 9.77 6.28 -7.39
CA TRP A 391 11.05 5.59 -7.53
C TRP A 391 10.95 4.14 -7.07
N THR A 392 10.38 3.90 -5.90
CA THR A 392 10.21 2.54 -5.34
C THR A 392 9.43 1.66 -6.32
N THR A 393 8.32 2.16 -6.86
CA THR A 393 7.51 1.43 -7.85
C THR A 393 8.30 1.12 -9.12
N ALA A 394 9.05 2.10 -9.66
CA ALA A 394 9.85 1.89 -10.86
C ALA A 394 10.98 0.87 -10.63
N ALA A 395 11.66 0.93 -9.49
CA ALA A 395 12.70 -0.02 -9.12
C ALA A 395 12.15 -1.44 -8.95
N HIS A 396 11.04 -1.60 -8.22
CA HIS A 396 10.41 -2.90 -7.97
C HIS A 396 9.88 -3.56 -9.24
N ARG A 397 9.29 -2.79 -10.18
CA ARG A 397 8.93 -3.29 -11.53
C ARG A 397 10.11 -3.87 -12.29
N ASN A 398 11.31 -3.37 -11.99
CA ASN A 398 12.56 -3.80 -12.59
C ASN A 398 13.37 -4.73 -11.66
N GLY A 399 12.76 -5.28 -10.60
CA GLY A 399 13.40 -6.25 -9.71
C GLY A 399 14.57 -5.70 -8.90
N VAL A 400 14.68 -4.38 -8.74
CA VAL A 400 15.77 -3.73 -7.98
C VAL A 400 15.25 -3.30 -6.61
N PRO A 401 15.81 -3.83 -5.50
CA PRO A 401 15.52 -3.34 -4.15
C PRO A 401 15.95 -1.88 -3.96
N MET A 402 15.15 -1.16 -3.18
CA MET A 402 15.31 0.27 -2.92
C MET A 402 15.63 0.50 -1.44
N LEU A 403 16.69 1.25 -1.15
CA LEU A 403 17.06 1.65 0.21
C LEU A 403 16.83 3.14 0.42
N GLY A 404 16.37 3.49 1.62
CA GLY A 404 16.45 4.84 2.14
C GLY A 404 17.85 5.14 2.70
N THR A 405 18.01 6.35 3.22
CA THR A 405 19.25 6.79 3.87
C THR A 405 18.96 7.25 5.28
N PHE A 406 19.71 6.73 6.26
CA PHE A 406 19.81 7.30 7.59
C PHE A 406 21.17 7.98 7.71
N ILE A 407 21.19 9.30 7.84
CA ILE A 407 22.43 10.09 7.87
C ILE A 407 22.50 11.00 9.09
N THR A 408 23.67 11.05 9.72
CA THR A 408 23.94 12.01 10.79
C THR A 408 25.19 12.80 10.43
N GLU A 409 25.03 14.10 10.22
CA GLU A 409 26.12 15.00 9.81
C GLU A 409 26.05 16.34 10.54
N GLY A 410 27.20 16.99 10.68
CA GLY A 410 27.33 18.27 11.39
C GLY A 410 26.97 18.19 12.88
N ASP A 411 26.78 19.36 13.51
CA ASP A 411 26.50 19.43 14.94
C ASP A 411 25.12 18.87 15.30
N LYS A 412 24.10 19.07 14.44
CA LYS A 412 22.76 18.50 14.66
C LYS A 412 22.76 16.97 14.60
N GLY A 413 23.47 16.38 13.64
CA GLY A 413 23.62 14.93 13.54
C GLY A 413 24.32 14.35 14.78
N ARG A 414 25.35 15.04 15.29
CA ARG A 414 26.04 14.65 16.52
C ARG A 414 25.08 14.60 17.72
N ASP A 415 24.26 15.62 17.90
CA ASP A 415 23.30 15.68 19.02
C ASP A 415 22.26 14.54 18.92
N VAL A 416 21.75 14.27 17.71
CA VAL A 416 20.84 13.15 17.44
C VAL A 416 21.50 11.81 17.74
N CYS A 417 22.75 11.58 17.30
CA CYS A 417 23.50 10.37 17.63
C CYS A 417 23.65 10.20 19.15
N GLN A 418 24.03 11.24 19.88
CA GLN A 418 24.19 11.15 21.33
C GLN A 418 22.88 10.80 22.03
N GLN A 419 21.75 11.36 21.59
CA GLN A 419 20.44 11.04 22.13
C GLN A 419 20.03 9.60 21.80
N MET A 420 20.18 9.19 20.54
CA MET A 420 19.86 7.83 20.07
C MET A 420 20.64 6.76 20.84
N LEU A 421 21.94 7.00 21.07
CA LEU A 421 22.86 6.08 21.72
C LEU A 421 22.85 6.18 23.26
N SER A 422 22.04 7.07 23.83
CA SER A 422 22.04 7.35 25.28
C SER A 422 21.56 6.18 26.15
N SER A 423 20.76 5.26 25.60
CA SER A 423 20.26 4.08 26.31
C SER A 423 19.77 3.00 25.35
N GLN A 424 19.71 1.76 25.84
CA GLN A 424 19.15 0.62 25.10
C GLN A 424 17.73 0.89 24.57
N ASN A 425 16.91 1.57 25.36
CA ASN A 425 15.52 1.86 24.99
C ASN A 425 15.44 2.84 23.81
N MET A 426 16.34 3.82 23.74
CA MET A 426 16.38 4.77 22.62
C MET A 426 16.86 4.09 21.32
N ILE A 427 17.84 3.19 21.42
CA ILE A 427 18.28 2.36 20.30
C ILE A 427 17.11 1.52 19.78
N MET A 428 16.46 0.75 20.65
CA MET A 428 15.30 -0.10 20.30
C MET A 428 14.15 0.70 19.67
N ASN A 429 13.82 1.86 20.23
CA ASN A 429 12.77 2.73 19.68
C ASN A 429 13.15 3.25 18.30
N THR A 430 14.40 3.66 18.09
CA THR A 430 14.86 4.15 16.79
C THR A 430 14.81 3.04 15.75
N VAL A 431 15.33 1.85 16.08
CA VAL A 431 15.25 0.65 15.22
C VAL A 431 13.79 0.35 14.86
N LYS A 432 12.90 0.30 15.85
CA LYS A 432 11.46 0.04 15.63
C LYS A 432 10.83 1.05 14.66
N GLN A 433 11.17 2.33 14.79
CA GLN A 433 10.64 3.36 13.88
C GLN A 433 11.18 3.21 12.46
N LEU A 434 12.48 2.95 12.29
CA LEU A 434 13.07 2.74 10.96
C LEU A 434 12.49 1.51 10.26
N VAL A 435 12.28 0.41 10.99
CA VAL A 435 11.64 -0.80 10.48
C VAL A 435 10.17 -0.55 10.11
N ASN A 436 9.43 0.20 10.94
CA ASN A 436 8.05 0.57 10.65
C ASN A 436 7.95 1.43 9.38
N ILE A 437 8.86 2.39 9.20
CA ILE A 437 8.91 3.25 8.02
C ILE A 437 9.12 2.42 6.75
N CYS A 438 10.10 1.50 6.73
CA CYS A 438 10.30 0.58 5.60
C CYS A 438 9.06 -0.27 5.32
N SER A 439 8.46 -0.85 6.37
CA SER A 439 7.30 -1.73 6.23
C SER A 439 6.07 -0.99 5.68
N GLN A 440 5.87 0.27 6.06
CA GLN A 440 4.74 1.08 5.60
C GLN A 440 4.96 1.67 4.21
N CYS A 441 6.17 2.15 3.93
CA CYS A 441 6.51 2.79 2.65
C CYS A 441 7.00 1.79 1.58
N LYS A 442 7.09 0.50 1.93
CA LYS A 442 7.47 -0.64 1.08
C LYS A 442 8.82 -0.48 0.37
N PHE A 443 9.90 -0.27 1.12
CA PHE A 443 11.26 -0.32 0.61
C PHE A 443 12.17 -1.17 1.51
N GLU A 444 13.32 -1.61 1.01
CA GLU A 444 14.04 -2.80 1.48
C GLU A 444 15.22 -2.50 2.40
N GLY A 445 15.25 -1.34 3.06
CA GLY A 445 16.20 -1.04 4.12
C GLY A 445 16.97 0.27 3.94
N TRP A 446 18.21 0.28 4.42
CA TRP A 446 18.89 1.53 4.76
C TRP A 446 20.38 1.55 4.41
N LEU A 447 20.83 2.64 3.79
CA LEU A 447 22.21 3.09 3.91
C LEU A 447 22.36 3.85 5.24
N ILE A 448 23.28 3.40 6.10
CA ILE A 448 23.63 4.05 7.35
C ILE A 448 24.91 4.86 7.14
N ASN A 449 24.79 6.19 7.16
CA ASN A 449 25.90 7.11 6.98
C ASN A 449 26.11 8.02 8.20
N VAL A 450 27.09 7.69 9.04
CA VAL A 450 27.40 8.49 10.25
C VAL A 450 28.63 9.36 9.97
N GLU A 451 28.43 10.63 9.65
CA GLU A 451 29.48 11.61 9.28
C GLU A 451 29.87 12.54 10.46
N ASN A 452 29.54 12.14 11.69
CA ASN A 452 29.95 12.84 12.90
C ASN A 452 30.69 11.94 13.88
N ALA A 453 31.67 12.49 14.59
CA ALA A 453 32.42 11.75 15.60
C ALA A 453 31.50 11.24 16.73
N ILE A 454 31.81 10.05 17.20
CA ILE A 454 31.13 9.33 18.28
C ILE A 454 32.10 9.24 19.45
N ARG A 455 31.60 9.35 20.69
CA ARG A 455 32.45 9.15 21.88
C ARG A 455 32.91 7.70 21.89
N GLU A 456 34.17 7.45 22.20
CA GLU A 456 34.73 6.09 22.30
C GLU A 456 33.86 5.17 23.20
N SER A 457 33.27 5.70 24.26
CA SER A 457 32.32 4.99 25.14
C SER A 457 31.01 4.56 24.48
N ASP A 458 30.59 5.26 23.43
CA ASP A 458 29.30 5.08 22.75
C ASP A 458 29.44 4.25 21.46
N VAL A 459 30.67 3.95 21.02
CA VAL A 459 30.93 3.12 19.83
C VAL A 459 30.29 1.72 19.95
N PRO A 460 30.36 1.02 21.10
CA PRO A 460 29.64 -0.25 21.28
C PRO A 460 28.12 -0.12 21.12
N ALA A 461 27.54 1.00 21.56
CA ALA A 461 26.11 1.27 21.39
C ALA A 461 25.75 1.50 19.92
N LEU A 462 26.62 2.16 19.15
CA LEU A 462 26.42 2.33 17.70
C LEU A 462 26.50 0.99 16.96
N LEU A 463 27.49 0.14 17.29
CA LEU A 463 27.58 -1.22 16.74
C LEU A 463 26.31 -2.03 17.04
N GLN A 464 25.81 -1.91 18.27
CA GLN A 464 24.56 -2.57 18.67
C GLN A 464 23.36 -2.04 17.89
N PHE A 465 23.26 -0.72 17.66
CA PHE A 465 22.21 -0.14 16.83
C PHE A 465 22.23 -0.73 15.41
N VAL A 466 23.40 -0.79 14.77
CA VAL A 466 23.55 -1.34 13.42
C VAL A 466 23.16 -2.82 13.37
N ALA A 467 23.62 -3.61 14.35
CA ALA A 467 23.28 -5.04 14.44
C ALA A 467 21.77 -5.28 14.66
N LEU A 468 21.17 -4.57 15.63
CA LEU A 468 19.74 -4.69 15.93
C LEU A 468 18.86 -4.22 14.76
N LEU A 469 19.26 -3.14 14.06
CA LEU A 469 18.56 -2.69 12.88
C LEU A 469 18.59 -3.75 11.79
N THR A 470 19.77 -4.32 11.52
CA THR A 470 19.94 -5.38 10.51
C THR A 470 19.08 -6.61 10.83
N GLU A 471 19.12 -7.09 12.08
CA GLU A 471 18.32 -8.24 12.52
C GLU A 471 16.81 -7.97 12.41
N SER A 472 16.36 -6.81 12.92
CA SER A 472 14.93 -6.45 12.92
C SER A 472 14.39 -6.20 11.51
N MET A 473 15.22 -5.67 10.61
CA MET A 473 14.87 -5.51 9.20
C MET A 473 14.67 -6.86 8.53
N HIS A 474 15.59 -7.82 8.72
CA HIS A 474 15.47 -9.17 8.16
C HIS A 474 14.26 -9.93 8.69
N GLU A 475 13.95 -9.78 9.98
CA GLU A 475 12.76 -10.39 10.58
C GLU A 475 11.46 -9.85 9.97
N ARG A 476 11.41 -8.52 9.73
CA ARG A 476 10.19 -7.86 9.24
C ARG A 476 10.02 -7.91 7.73
N ILE A 477 11.13 -7.80 6.98
CA ILE A 477 11.16 -7.64 5.52
C ILE A 477 12.23 -8.61 4.98
N PRO A 478 11.83 -9.83 4.58
CA PRO A 478 12.75 -10.80 3.98
C PRO A 478 13.48 -10.21 2.78
N GLY A 479 14.80 -10.40 2.72
CA GLY A 479 15.64 -9.86 1.64
C GLY A 479 16.06 -8.39 1.81
N SER A 480 15.70 -7.74 2.92
CA SER A 480 16.17 -6.38 3.23
C SER A 480 17.69 -6.26 3.26
N LYS A 481 18.20 -5.03 3.14
CA LYS A 481 19.63 -4.72 3.25
C LYS A 481 19.89 -3.50 4.15
N VAL A 482 20.86 -3.65 5.04
CA VAL A 482 21.46 -2.54 5.80
C VAL A 482 22.92 -2.42 5.39
N ILE A 483 23.28 -1.28 4.80
CA ILE A 483 24.63 -1.02 4.28
C ILE A 483 25.29 0.05 5.14
N TRP A 484 26.51 -0.19 5.62
CA TRP A 484 27.28 0.76 6.40
C TRP A 484 28.21 1.59 5.51
N TYR A 485 28.23 2.92 5.66
CA TYR A 485 29.21 3.77 5.00
C TYR A 485 30.53 3.83 5.77
N ASP A 486 31.66 3.74 5.06
CA ASP A 486 33.02 3.76 5.61
C ASP A 486 33.39 5.13 6.21
N SER A 487 32.88 5.43 7.41
CA SER A 487 33.10 6.69 8.11
C SER A 487 33.66 6.53 9.52
N VAL A 488 32.86 6.10 10.50
CA VAL A 488 33.28 5.96 11.91
C VAL A 488 34.15 4.72 12.08
N ILE A 489 35.27 4.87 12.78
CA ILE A 489 36.20 3.77 13.06
C ILE A 489 36.13 3.25 14.50
N TYR A 490 36.30 1.95 14.66
CA TYR A 490 36.46 1.26 15.95
C TYR A 490 37.94 1.23 16.40
N PRO A 491 38.23 1.34 17.70
CA PRO A 491 37.30 1.68 18.79
C PRO A 491 37.11 3.19 18.99
N SER A 492 37.89 4.04 18.31
CA SER A 492 38.03 5.45 18.69
C SER A 492 36.78 6.30 18.49
N GLY A 493 35.86 5.90 17.62
CA GLY A 493 34.65 6.68 17.28
C GLY A 493 34.93 7.90 16.39
N CYS A 494 36.18 8.05 15.92
CA CYS A 494 36.55 9.12 15.00
C CYS A 494 35.93 8.85 13.62
N VAL A 495 35.54 9.91 12.91
CA VAL A 495 35.24 9.82 11.47
C VAL A 495 36.57 9.82 10.72
N SER A 496 36.90 8.70 10.07
CA SER A 496 38.08 8.52 9.26
C SER A 496 37.80 7.48 8.19
N TRP A 497 37.53 7.93 6.97
CA TRP A 497 37.31 7.06 5.82
C TRP A 497 38.57 6.25 5.49
N GLN A 498 38.49 4.92 5.55
CA GLN A 498 39.64 4.05 5.32
C GLN A 498 39.91 3.82 3.82
N ASN A 499 38.87 3.88 2.97
CA ASN A 499 38.91 3.54 1.55
C ASN A 499 39.33 2.08 1.27
N GLU A 500 39.18 1.23 2.28
CA GLU A 500 39.42 -0.21 2.29
C GLU A 500 38.67 -0.85 3.46
N LEU A 501 38.39 -2.15 3.36
CA LEU A 501 37.96 -2.95 4.50
C LEU A 501 39.18 -3.37 5.32
N ASN A 502 39.21 -3.01 6.61
CA ASN A 502 40.28 -3.39 7.52
C ASN A 502 39.78 -3.46 8.98
N LEU A 503 40.68 -3.73 9.93
CA LEU A 503 40.32 -3.91 11.35
C LEU A 503 39.67 -2.70 12.02
N LYS A 504 39.73 -1.51 11.42
CA LYS A 504 39.12 -0.30 11.98
C LYS A 504 37.65 -0.14 11.62
N ASN A 505 37.17 -0.75 10.53
CA ASN A 505 35.77 -0.68 10.09
C ASN A 505 35.10 -2.06 9.97
N SER A 506 35.85 -3.16 10.06
CA SER A 506 35.32 -4.52 9.94
C SER A 506 34.23 -4.85 10.96
N SER A 507 34.29 -4.30 12.18
CA SER A 507 33.23 -4.51 13.19
C SER A 507 31.86 -4.01 12.74
N PHE A 508 31.80 -2.92 11.96
CA PHE A 508 30.54 -2.44 11.39
C PHE A 508 30.10 -3.30 10.20
N PHE A 509 31.04 -3.74 9.37
CA PHE A 509 30.78 -4.67 8.27
C PHE A 509 30.20 -6.00 8.77
N ASP A 510 30.72 -6.52 9.89
CA ASP A 510 30.21 -7.75 10.52
C ASP A 510 28.81 -7.55 11.13
N ALA A 511 28.43 -6.32 11.48
CA ALA A 511 27.15 -5.99 12.09
C ALA A 511 26.01 -5.77 11.08
N CYS A 512 26.28 -5.76 9.76
CA CYS A 512 25.29 -5.45 8.73
C CYS A 512 25.52 -6.24 7.42
N ASP A 513 24.72 -5.98 6.39
CA ASP A 513 24.74 -6.72 5.12
C ASP A 513 25.89 -6.36 4.20
N GLY A 514 26.53 -5.22 4.37
CA GLY A 514 27.67 -4.83 3.55
C GLY A 514 28.27 -3.48 3.92
N ILE A 515 29.43 -3.18 3.34
CA ILE A 515 30.13 -1.91 3.55
C ILE A 515 30.26 -1.15 2.24
N TYR A 516 29.90 0.12 2.27
CA TYR A 516 30.14 1.10 1.23
C TYR A 516 31.45 1.82 1.55
N LEU A 517 32.53 1.47 0.84
CA LEU A 517 33.84 2.11 0.99
C LEU A 517 33.85 3.52 0.39
N ASN A 518 34.55 4.44 1.04
CA ASN A 518 34.74 5.78 0.52
C ASN A 518 35.51 5.78 -0.82
N TYR A 519 35.36 6.85 -1.60
CA TYR A 519 35.79 6.92 -3.00
C TYR A 519 37.26 7.30 -3.24
N SER A 520 38.07 7.52 -2.19
CA SER A 520 39.50 7.89 -2.31
C SER A 520 40.45 6.68 -2.18
N TRP A 521 40.09 5.55 -2.77
CA TRP A 521 40.85 4.29 -2.70
C TRP A 521 42.04 4.23 -3.67
N SER A 522 42.91 3.25 -3.46
CA SER A 522 44.03 2.91 -4.34
C SER A 522 44.01 1.42 -4.68
N THR A 523 44.75 0.99 -5.72
CA THR A 523 44.83 -0.44 -6.07
C THR A 523 45.37 -1.31 -4.93
N GLU A 524 46.24 -0.76 -4.08
CA GLU A 524 46.73 -1.45 -2.87
C GLU A 524 45.61 -1.63 -1.84
N SER A 525 44.76 -0.62 -1.66
CA SER A 525 43.65 -0.66 -0.69
C SER A 525 42.52 -1.58 -1.18
N LEU A 526 42.30 -1.67 -2.49
CA LEU A 526 41.41 -2.67 -3.10
C LEU A 526 41.92 -4.09 -2.87
N GLN A 527 43.21 -4.36 -3.11
CA GLN A 527 43.81 -5.67 -2.88
C GLN A 527 43.65 -6.12 -1.41
N LYS A 528 43.88 -5.22 -0.45
CA LYS A 528 43.64 -5.51 0.97
C LYS A 528 42.18 -5.84 1.26
N SER A 529 41.25 -5.13 0.62
CA SER A 529 39.82 -5.39 0.77
C SER A 529 39.40 -6.74 0.19
N VAL A 530 40.00 -7.15 -0.94
CA VAL A 530 39.83 -8.50 -1.50
C VAL A 530 40.29 -9.56 -0.51
N GLU A 531 41.53 -9.44 -0.02
CA GLU A 531 42.10 -10.41 0.93
C GLU A 531 41.25 -10.54 2.21
N PHE A 532 40.76 -9.41 2.74
CA PHE A 532 39.90 -9.42 3.91
C PHE A 532 38.53 -10.04 3.60
N GLY A 533 37.90 -9.64 2.49
CA GLY A 533 36.60 -10.14 2.05
C GLY A 533 36.58 -11.64 1.75
N GLU A 534 37.68 -12.18 1.22
CA GLU A 534 37.85 -13.62 1.01
C GLU A 534 38.00 -14.38 2.32
N GLN A 535 38.72 -13.82 3.31
CA GLN A 535 38.87 -14.44 4.63
C GLN A 535 37.54 -14.62 5.36
N CYS A 536 36.60 -13.68 5.20
CA CYS A 536 35.26 -13.76 5.81
C CYS A 536 34.16 -14.28 4.86
N ASN A 537 34.51 -14.69 3.64
CA ASN A 537 33.57 -15.14 2.60
C ASN A 537 32.44 -14.14 2.29
N ARG A 538 32.76 -12.85 2.31
CA ARG A 538 31.82 -11.73 2.04
C ARG A 538 32.38 -10.69 1.07
N LYS A 539 33.30 -11.11 0.18
CA LYS A 539 33.96 -10.24 -0.81
C LYS A 539 32.98 -9.35 -1.60
N TYR A 540 31.85 -9.91 -2.03
CA TYR A 540 30.86 -9.18 -2.84
C TYR A 540 29.92 -8.27 -2.03
N ASP A 541 30.05 -8.24 -0.70
CA ASP A 541 29.34 -7.29 0.16
C ASP A 541 30.19 -6.03 0.43
N ILE A 542 31.36 -5.92 -0.20
CA ILE A 542 32.23 -4.75 -0.17
C ILE A 542 31.97 -3.92 -1.44
N TYR A 543 31.28 -2.80 -1.28
CA TYR A 543 30.95 -1.89 -2.37
C TYR A 543 31.96 -0.75 -2.44
N VAL A 544 32.83 -0.77 -3.45
CA VAL A 544 33.86 0.26 -3.65
C VAL A 544 33.23 1.54 -4.19
N GLY A 545 33.34 2.65 -3.45
CA GLY A 545 32.74 3.92 -3.82
C GLY A 545 33.36 4.57 -5.07
N ILE A 546 32.50 5.12 -5.94
CA ILE A 546 32.87 5.89 -7.12
C ILE A 546 32.07 7.20 -7.10
N ASP A 547 32.73 8.33 -6.83
CA ASP A 547 32.08 9.65 -6.88
C ASP A 547 32.08 10.19 -8.30
N VAL A 548 30.90 10.28 -8.93
CA VAL A 548 30.75 10.79 -10.29
C VAL A 548 31.06 12.29 -10.36
N PHE A 549 30.99 13.04 -9.27
CA PHE A 549 31.49 14.43 -9.25
C PHE A 549 33.03 14.52 -9.20
N GLY A 550 33.72 13.40 -8.95
CA GLY A 550 35.18 13.30 -9.08
C GLY A 550 35.98 13.75 -7.88
N ARG A 551 35.37 13.95 -6.70
CA ARG A 551 36.08 14.46 -5.51
C ARG A 551 37.01 13.37 -4.95
N GLY A 552 38.28 13.38 -5.35
CA GLY A 552 39.26 12.38 -4.89
C GLY A 552 39.08 10.99 -5.50
N CYS A 553 38.18 10.85 -6.49
CA CYS A 553 37.89 9.57 -7.13
C CYS A 553 38.91 9.22 -8.22
N TYR A 554 39.24 7.94 -8.35
CA TYR A 554 40.10 7.43 -9.42
C TYR A 554 39.55 7.83 -10.81
N GLY A 555 40.40 8.40 -11.66
CA GLY A 555 39.99 8.89 -12.99
C GLY A 555 39.22 10.22 -13.00
N GLY A 556 38.91 10.81 -11.84
CA GLY A 556 38.35 12.16 -11.72
C GLY A 556 36.84 12.27 -11.98
N GLY A 557 36.10 11.16 -12.03
CA GLY A 557 34.65 11.14 -12.20
C GLY A 557 34.15 11.61 -13.58
N GLY A 558 32.91 12.09 -13.64
CA GLY A 558 32.23 12.57 -14.83
C GLY A 558 32.16 11.50 -15.93
N MET A 559 32.47 11.87 -17.18
CA MET A 559 32.53 10.90 -18.28
C MET A 559 33.70 9.90 -18.17
N ASN A 560 34.64 10.12 -17.24
CA ASN A 560 35.75 9.21 -16.97
C ASN A 560 35.44 8.21 -15.83
N THR A 561 34.22 8.20 -15.29
CA THR A 561 33.78 7.24 -14.26
C THR A 561 34.03 5.78 -14.67
N ASN A 562 33.99 5.48 -15.97
CA ASN A 562 34.32 4.16 -16.51
C ASN A 562 35.75 3.69 -16.18
N LEU A 563 36.70 4.60 -15.97
CA LEU A 563 38.08 4.25 -15.57
C LEU A 563 38.10 3.61 -14.18
N ALA A 564 37.39 4.20 -13.21
CA ALA A 564 37.24 3.63 -11.87
C ALA A 564 36.50 2.28 -11.92
N VAL A 565 35.40 2.21 -12.68
CA VAL A 565 34.63 0.97 -12.89
C VAL A 565 35.51 -0.16 -13.41
N ASN A 566 36.35 0.10 -14.42
CA ASN A 566 37.22 -0.93 -14.99
C ASN A 566 38.26 -1.43 -13.98
N VAL A 567 38.88 -0.53 -13.21
CA VAL A 567 39.83 -0.93 -12.17
C VAL A 567 39.15 -1.80 -11.11
N ILE A 568 37.96 -1.43 -10.64
CA ILE A 568 37.25 -2.23 -9.62
C ILE A 568 36.87 -3.62 -10.16
N LYS A 569 36.47 -3.72 -11.44
CA LYS A 569 36.22 -5.01 -12.10
C LYS A 569 37.44 -5.91 -12.13
N ASP A 570 38.64 -5.36 -12.35
CA ASP A 570 39.88 -6.14 -12.35
C ASP A 570 40.18 -6.78 -10.98
N PHE A 571 39.64 -6.24 -9.89
CA PHE A 571 39.72 -6.80 -8.53
C PHE A 571 38.55 -7.70 -8.15
N ASP A 572 37.55 -7.88 -9.04
CA ASP A 572 36.37 -8.72 -8.79
C ASP A 572 35.63 -8.31 -7.49
N LEU A 573 35.49 -7.00 -7.28
CA LEU A 573 34.77 -6.38 -6.16
C LEU A 573 33.47 -5.71 -6.62
N SER A 574 32.51 -5.62 -5.71
CA SER A 574 31.30 -4.84 -5.91
C SER A 574 31.63 -3.33 -5.92
N MET A 575 30.77 -2.52 -6.53
CA MET A 575 30.96 -1.07 -6.66
C MET A 575 29.73 -0.29 -6.26
N ALA A 576 29.92 0.93 -5.76
CA ALA A 576 28.86 1.87 -5.46
C ALA A 576 29.05 3.18 -6.23
N ILE A 577 28.18 3.43 -7.22
CA ILE A 577 28.21 4.61 -8.06
C ILE A 577 27.43 5.73 -7.36
N PHE A 578 28.15 6.75 -6.88
CA PHE A 578 27.58 7.88 -6.16
C PHE A 578 27.27 9.06 -7.09
N ALA A 579 26.09 9.66 -6.90
CA ALA A 579 25.69 10.93 -7.49
C ALA A 579 25.75 10.99 -9.04
N PRO A 580 25.16 10.02 -9.78
CA PRO A 580 25.03 10.12 -11.24
C PRO A 580 24.11 11.27 -11.68
N GLY A 581 23.44 11.98 -10.74
CA GLY A 581 22.80 13.28 -10.95
C GLY A 581 23.72 14.30 -11.63
N TRP A 582 25.04 14.14 -11.49
CA TRP A 582 26.08 14.85 -12.23
C TRP A 582 25.76 15.02 -13.74
N VAL A 583 25.21 13.99 -14.40
CA VAL A 583 24.88 14.07 -15.83
C VAL A 583 23.89 15.20 -16.11
N HIS A 584 22.89 15.36 -15.25
CA HIS A 584 21.89 16.43 -15.37
C HIS A 584 22.44 17.76 -14.90
N GLU A 585 23.13 17.77 -13.77
CA GLU A 585 23.61 18.99 -13.12
C GLU A 585 24.73 19.68 -13.89
N ILE A 586 25.65 18.91 -14.48
CA ILE A 586 26.86 19.43 -15.13
C ILE A 586 26.72 19.47 -16.65
N LEU A 587 26.13 18.45 -17.29
CA LEU A 587 25.92 18.48 -18.75
C LEU A 587 24.62 19.18 -19.16
N GLY A 588 23.76 19.49 -18.19
CA GLY A 588 22.51 20.24 -18.37
C GLY A 588 21.29 19.38 -18.71
N SER A 589 20.11 19.91 -18.43
CA SER A 589 18.82 19.20 -18.58
C SER A 589 18.42 19.01 -20.05
N LYS A 590 18.73 19.97 -20.93
CA LYS A 590 18.23 20.03 -22.32
C LYS A 590 18.43 18.74 -23.12
N ASN A 591 19.58 18.07 -22.95
CA ASN A 591 19.91 16.81 -23.63
C ASN A 591 20.14 15.68 -22.61
N PHE A 592 19.51 15.75 -21.44
CA PHE A 592 19.76 14.85 -20.32
C PHE A 592 19.62 13.38 -20.70
N HIS A 593 18.53 12.99 -21.38
CA HIS A 593 18.30 11.59 -21.75
C HIS A 593 19.37 11.02 -22.68
N GLU A 594 19.85 11.80 -23.66
CA GLU A 594 20.94 11.41 -24.55
C GLU A 594 22.28 11.32 -23.81
N ASN A 595 22.56 12.26 -22.91
CA ASN A 595 23.78 12.29 -22.12
C ASN A 595 23.80 11.15 -21.09
N GLN A 596 22.65 10.83 -20.51
CA GLN A 596 22.48 9.69 -19.60
C GLN A 596 22.77 8.38 -20.34
N LEU A 597 22.22 8.17 -21.54
CA LEU A 597 22.54 7.01 -22.37
C LEU A 597 24.04 6.88 -22.64
N LYS A 598 24.70 7.97 -23.05
CA LYS A 598 26.17 7.98 -23.29
C LYS A 598 26.96 7.65 -22.03
N PHE A 599 26.55 8.17 -20.88
CA PHE A 599 27.20 7.92 -19.60
C PHE A 599 27.08 6.45 -19.20
N TRP A 600 25.86 5.89 -19.14
CA TRP A 600 25.66 4.51 -18.69
C TRP A 600 26.26 3.49 -19.65
N SER A 601 26.16 3.72 -20.98
CA SER A 601 26.80 2.87 -21.97
C SER A 601 28.33 2.85 -21.86
N SER A 602 28.97 3.93 -21.38
CA SER A 602 30.43 3.98 -21.23
C SER A 602 30.96 3.15 -20.06
N LEU A 603 30.11 2.87 -19.05
CA LEU A 603 30.50 2.09 -17.88
C LEU A 603 30.66 0.58 -18.18
N ASN A 604 30.08 0.11 -19.29
CA ASN A 604 30.17 -1.27 -19.77
C ASN A 604 29.80 -2.30 -18.67
N LEU A 605 28.72 -2.02 -17.93
CA LEU A 605 28.24 -2.87 -16.83
C LEU A 605 27.48 -4.09 -17.38
N PRO A 606 27.46 -5.22 -16.66
CA PRO A 606 26.69 -6.38 -17.06
C PRO A 606 25.18 -6.10 -17.01
N VAL A 607 24.46 -6.53 -18.06
CA VAL A 607 23.00 -6.46 -18.13
C VAL A 607 22.40 -7.69 -17.46
N ARG A 608 21.61 -7.48 -16.40
CA ARG A 608 20.94 -8.58 -15.71
C ARG A 608 19.74 -9.15 -16.43
N ARG A 609 19.46 -10.41 -16.10
CA ARG A 609 18.23 -11.11 -16.47
C ARG A 609 17.15 -10.90 -15.40
N LEU A 610 16.01 -10.41 -15.84
CA LEU A 610 14.80 -10.34 -15.02
C LEU A 610 14.14 -11.73 -14.98
N LEU A 611 13.86 -12.26 -13.79
CA LEU A 611 12.88 -13.34 -13.63
C LEU A 611 11.50 -12.71 -13.63
N SER A 612 10.59 -13.25 -14.43
CA SER A 612 9.23 -12.74 -14.51
C SER A 612 8.24 -13.88 -14.67
N CYS A 613 7.05 -13.71 -14.09
CA CYS A 613 5.90 -14.56 -14.34
C CYS A 613 5.01 -13.93 -15.42
N LEU A 614 4.24 -14.76 -16.14
CA LEU A 614 3.28 -14.23 -17.09
C LEU A 614 2.08 -13.59 -16.35
N PRO A 615 1.50 -12.49 -16.87
CA PRO A 615 1.87 -11.81 -18.11
C PRO A 615 3.03 -10.81 -17.96
N LEU A 616 4.00 -10.87 -18.86
CA LEU A 616 5.03 -9.83 -19.02
C LEU A 616 4.58 -8.83 -20.10
N GLN A 617 4.43 -7.56 -19.74
CA GLN A 617 3.99 -6.50 -20.64
C GLN A 617 4.88 -5.27 -20.54
N THR A 618 5.22 -4.68 -21.68
CA THR A 618 5.88 -3.37 -21.75
C THR A 618 5.50 -2.65 -23.04
N SER A 619 5.30 -1.34 -22.96
CA SER A 619 5.27 -0.44 -24.11
C SER A 619 6.62 0.25 -24.35
N PHE A 620 7.62 -0.10 -23.52
CA PHE A 620 8.91 0.56 -23.42
C PHE A 620 8.84 2.00 -22.87
N CYS A 621 7.72 2.39 -22.27
CA CYS A 621 7.59 3.71 -21.66
C CYS A 621 8.66 3.92 -20.58
N ARG A 622 9.53 4.92 -20.76
CA ARG A 622 10.61 5.27 -19.81
C ARG A 622 10.16 6.17 -18.65
N GLY A 623 8.88 6.48 -18.56
CA GLY A 623 8.33 7.39 -17.54
C GLY A 623 8.55 8.87 -17.86
N PHE A 624 8.75 9.21 -19.13
CA PHE A 624 8.79 10.59 -19.63
C PHE A 624 8.42 10.60 -21.12
N GLY A 625 7.94 11.75 -21.61
CA GLY A 625 7.62 11.93 -23.02
C GLY A 625 7.41 13.40 -23.38
N LYS A 626 7.65 13.76 -24.64
CA LYS A 626 7.24 15.08 -25.17
C LYS A 626 5.71 15.16 -25.35
N MET A 627 5.11 14.00 -25.52
CA MET A 627 3.69 13.75 -25.67
C MET A 627 3.34 12.48 -24.88
N LEU A 628 2.07 12.27 -24.60
CA LEU A 628 1.53 11.04 -24.03
C LEU A 628 0.69 10.33 -25.10
N PHE A 629 1.00 9.06 -25.36
CA PHE A 629 0.33 8.21 -26.32
C PHE A 629 -0.60 7.23 -25.63
N LYS A 630 -1.73 6.92 -26.28
CA LYS A 630 -2.64 5.86 -25.89
C LYS A 630 -3.15 5.15 -27.14
N HIS A 631 -3.00 3.84 -27.23
CA HIS A 631 -3.32 3.02 -28.41
C HIS A 631 -2.77 3.58 -29.75
N GLY A 632 -1.56 4.16 -29.75
CA GLY A 632 -0.93 4.70 -30.97
C GLY A 632 -1.38 6.11 -31.36
N VAL A 633 -2.24 6.76 -30.57
CA VAL A 633 -2.66 8.16 -30.81
C VAL A 633 -2.15 9.10 -29.72
N VAL A 634 -1.88 10.35 -30.09
CA VAL A 634 -1.50 11.40 -29.13
C VAL A 634 -2.72 11.71 -28.24
N TYR A 635 -2.61 11.34 -26.97
CA TYR A 635 -3.62 11.60 -25.94
C TYR A 635 -3.40 12.96 -25.26
N ASN A 636 -2.14 13.33 -25.02
CA ASN A 636 -1.76 14.65 -24.53
C ASN A 636 -0.53 15.14 -25.31
N SER A 637 -0.57 16.38 -25.79
CA SER A 637 0.52 17.02 -26.54
C SER A 637 1.54 17.73 -25.66
N GLU A 638 1.30 17.82 -24.35
CA GLU A 638 2.20 18.48 -23.40
C GLU A 638 3.31 17.53 -22.89
N PRO A 639 4.52 18.07 -22.62
CA PRO A 639 5.62 17.30 -22.06
C PRO A 639 5.33 16.85 -20.62
N TRP A 640 5.92 15.73 -20.23
CA TRP A 640 5.74 15.17 -18.90
C TRP A 640 6.89 14.23 -18.49
N SER A 641 7.06 14.06 -17.17
CA SER A 641 7.91 13.02 -16.57
C SER A 641 7.25 12.48 -15.31
N ASN A 642 7.03 11.17 -15.24
CA ASN A 642 6.52 10.48 -14.07
C ASN A 642 6.97 9.01 -14.05
N LEU A 643 7.82 8.65 -13.08
CA LEU A 643 8.33 7.28 -12.92
C LEU A 643 7.25 6.26 -12.56
N LEU A 644 6.10 6.67 -12.00
CA LEU A 644 4.96 5.75 -11.82
C LEU A 644 4.41 5.22 -13.15
N SER A 645 4.63 5.94 -14.25
CA SER A 645 4.23 5.53 -15.60
C SER A 645 5.32 4.76 -16.34
N GLN A 646 6.46 4.48 -15.69
CA GLN A 646 7.55 3.73 -16.30
C GLN A 646 7.23 2.23 -16.33
N ASP A 647 7.32 1.63 -17.50
CA ASP A 647 7.18 0.19 -17.67
C ASP A 647 8.47 -0.55 -17.27
N ILE A 648 8.46 -1.88 -17.31
CA ILE A 648 9.70 -2.67 -17.20
C ILE A 648 10.67 -2.33 -18.34
N GLN A 649 11.93 -2.08 -17.98
CA GLN A 649 13.00 -1.60 -18.86
C GLN A 649 13.94 -2.75 -19.23
N ILE A 650 13.58 -3.50 -20.28
CA ILE A 650 14.31 -4.71 -20.70
C ILE A 650 15.52 -4.37 -21.60
N LEU A 651 15.52 -3.19 -22.24
CA LEU A 651 16.60 -2.71 -23.11
C LEU A 651 16.88 -1.22 -22.88
N PRO A 652 17.50 -0.86 -21.74
CA PRO A 652 17.65 0.54 -21.37
C PRO A 652 18.60 1.32 -22.28
N ASP A 653 19.56 0.65 -22.90
CA ASP A 653 20.56 1.29 -23.76
C ASP A 653 20.13 1.35 -25.24
N ALA A 654 19.00 0.72 -25.59
CA ALA A 654 18.53 0.71 -26.97
C ALA A 654 17.97 2.08 -27.39
N PRO A 655 18.03 2.43 -28.69
CA PRO A 655 17.49 3.69 -29.20
C PRO A 655 16.01 3.86 -28.87
N PHE A 656 15.61 5.06 -28.44
CA PHE A 656 14.26 5.38 -28.01
C PHE A 656 13.69 6.55 -28.80
N CYS A 657 12.46 6.39 -29.29
CA CYS A 657 11.72 7.43 -30.00
C CYS A 657 10.69 8.06 -29.06
N VAL A 658 10.70 9.39 -28.97
CA VAL A 658 9.71 10.17 -28.17
C VAL A 658 8.68 10.90 -29.05
N GLU A 659 8.82 10.78 -30.37
CA GLU A 659 7.94 11.43 -31.35
C GLU A 659 6.77 10.52 -31.78
N ASP A 660 6.83 9.23 -31.44
CA ASP A 660 5.80 8.23 -31.72
C ASP A 660 5.78 7.20 -30.58
N GLY A 661 4.64 6.56 -30.34
CA GLY A 661 4.45 5.64 -29.22
C GLY A 661 3.10 4.95 -29.28
N PHE A 662 3.02 3.72 -28.74
CA PHE A 662 1.73 3.02 -28.60
C PHE A 662 1.04 3.40 -27.30
N GLU A 663 1.74 3.27 -26.18
CA GLU A 663 1.31 3.70 -24.85
C GLU A 663 2.45 4.52 -24.22
N GLY A 664 2.11 5.46 -23.33
CA GLY A 664 3.11 6.19 -22.56
C GLY A 664 3.87 7.24 -23.37
N GLY A 665 5.17 7.41 -23.12
CA GLY A 665 5.93 8.58 -23.59
C GLY A 665 6.78 8.36 -24.84
N GLY A 666 6.74 7.18 -25.44
CA GLY A 666 7.55 6.84 -26.61
C GLY A 666 7.56 5.35 -26.92
N CYS A 667 8.44 4.93 -27.83
CA CYS A 667 8.64 3.53 -28.21
C CYS A 667 10.10 3.20 -28.52
N LEU A 668 10.42 1.91 -28.54
CA LEU A 668 11.73 1.42 -28.92
C LEU A 668 11.95 1.57 -30.44
N LEU A 669 13.11 2.09 -30.82
CA LEU A 669 13.54 2.14 -32.22
C LEU A 669 14.52 1.01 -32.52
N VAL A 670 14.14 0.13 -33.45
CA VAL A 670 14.94 -1.02 -33.88
C VAL A 670 15.38 -0.84 -35.33
N SER A 671 16.68 -0.68 -35.57
CA SER A 671 17.26 -0.45 -36.90
C SER A 671 18.04 -1.65 -37.46
N SER A 672 18.32 -2.66 -36.64
CA SER A 672 19.03 -3.89 -37.01
C SER A 672 18.54 -5.07 -36.17
N GLU A 673 19.04 -6.28 -36.43
CA GLU A 673 18.81 -7.43 -35.55
C GLU A 673 19.26 -7.11 -34.11
N CYS A 674 18.40 -7.38 -33.14
CA CYS A 674 18.67 -7.15 -31.72
C CYS A 674 17.99 -8.20 -30.83
N HIS A 675 18.60 -8.51 -29.70
CA HIS A 675 17.98 -9.34 -28.67
C HIS A 675 17.04 -8.47 -27.84
N LEU A 676 15.73 -8.63 -28.03
CA LEU A 676 14.72 -7.76 -27.41
C LEU A 676 14.42 -8.06 -25.94
N LEU A 677 14.61 -9.32 -25.53
CA LEU A 677 14.27 -9.80 -24.21
C LEU A 677 15.42 -10.62 -23.63
N ASN A 678 15.96 -10.16 -22.50
CA ASN A 678 16.90 -10.91 -21.66
C ASN A 678 16.21 -11.20 -20.32
N CYS A 679 15.25 -12.11 -20.33
CA CYS A 679 14.47 -12.50 -19.14
C CYS A 679 14.30 -14.01 -19.07
N GLN A 680 14.11 -14.52 -17.85
CA GLN A 680 13.69 -15.90 -17.61
C GLN A 680 12.21 -15.90 -17.27
N ILE A 681 11.40 -16.57 -18.09
CA ILE A 681 9.94 -16.60 -17.97
C ILE A 681 9.50 -18.03 -17.63
N ILE A 682 8.68 -18.16 -16.59
CA ILE A 682 8.01 -19.43 -16.27
C ILE A 682 6.75 -19.54 -17.14
N VAL A 683 6.74 -20.51 -18.06
CA VAL A 683 5.64 -20.74 -19.01
C VAL A 683 4.78 -21.93 -18.55
N PRO A 684 3.44 -21.79 -18.45
CA PRO A 684 2.56 -22.91 -18.11
C PRO A 684 2.47 -23.93 -19.25
N MET A 685 2.20 -25.19 -18.90
CA MET A 685 2.06 -26.29 -19.88
C MET A 685 0.97 -26.07 -20.94
N SER A 686 -0.01 -25.21 -20.66
CA SER A 686 -1.07 -24.82 -21.60
C SER A 686 -0.60 -23.91 -22.75
N GLY A 687 0.69 -23.58 -22.80
CA GLY A 687 1.28 -22.69 -23.81
C GLY A 687 1.28 -21.21 -23.39
N CYS A 688 1.97 -20.38 -24.19
CA CYS A 688 2.05 -18.93 -24.02
C CYS A 688 1.80 -18.22 -25.36
N VAL A 689 1.22 -17.02 -25.29
CA VAL A 689 1.00 -16.15 -26.45
C VAL A 689 1.93 -14.94 -26.35
N ILE A 690 2.67 -14.67 -27.42
CA ILE A 690 3.50 -13.47 -27.55
C ILE A 690 2.77 -12.50 -28.47
N ILE A 691 2.46 -11.30 -27.97
CA ILE A 691 1.84 -10.22 -28.75
C ILE A 691 2.87 -9.11 -28.93
N LEU A 692 3.16 -8.77 -30.18
CA LEU A 692 4.03 -7.65 -30.50
C LEU A 692 3.30 -6.64 -31.37
N VAL A 693 3.33 -5.39 -30.91
CA VAL A 693 2.75 -4.24 -31.57
C VAL A 693 3.87 -3.38 -32.13
N TYR A 694 3.86 -3.11 -33.44
CA TYR A 694 4.94 -2.37 -34.09
C TYR A 694 4.44 -1.51 -35.26
N LYS A 695 5.27 -0.53 -35.63
CA LYS A 695 5.05 0.33 -36.80
C LYS A 695 6.28 0.26 -37.71
N PRO A 696 6.15 -0.25 -38.95
CA PRO A 696 7.28 -0.35 -39.86
C PRO A 696 7.67 1.02 -40.41
N ILE A 697 8.96 1.37 -40.33
CA ILE A 697 9.54 2.49 -41.08
C ILE A 697 9.92 1.94 -42.47
N ALA A 698 9.56 2.64 -43.54
CA ALA A 698 9.65 2.15 -44.92
C ALA A 698 11.02 1.50 -45.23
N GLN A 699 10.98 0.29 -45.82
CA GLN A 699 12.09 -0.64 -46.20
C GLN A 699 12.22 -1.95 -45.39
N MET A 700 11.39 -2.24 -44.38
CA MET A 700 11.41 -3.57 -43.75
C MET A 700 10.58 -4.61 -44.54
N SER A 701 11.22 -5.72 -44.92
CA SER A 701 10.60 -6.81 -45.72
C SER A 701 10.04 -7.96 -44.87
N THR A 702 10.49 -8.16 -43.62
CA THR A 702 10.01 -9.23 -42.72
C THR A 702 10.51 -9.01 -41.28
N LEU A 703 9.61 -9.03 -40.29
CA LEU A 703 9.95 -9.13 -38.85
C LEU A 703 9.81 -10.58 -38.41
N LYS A 704 10.84 -11.16 -37.79
CA LYS A 704 10.83 -12.53 -37.26
C LYS A 704 11.24 -12.51 -35.78
N ILE A 705 10.50 -13.23 -34.95
CA ILE A 705 10.84 -13.43 -33.53
C ILE A 705 11.35 -14.86 -33.37
N THR A 706 12.47 -15.01 -32.64
CA THR A 706 13.06 -16.30 -32.30
C THR A 706 13.23 -16.40 -30.79
N VAL A 707 12.75 -17.48 -30.19
CA VAL A 707 12.99 -17.83 -28.79
C VAL A 707 14.18 -18.79 -28.77
N SER A 708 15.28 -18.41 -28.13
CA SER A 708 16.56 -19.08 -28.30
C SER A 708 16.72 -20.37 -27.47
N GLU A 709 16.06 -20.51 -26.31
CA GLU A 709 16.24 -21.69 -25.42
C GLU A 709 14.95 -21.98 -24.62
N MET A 710 14.51 -23.24 -24.58
CA MET A 710 13.49 -23.77 -23.64
C MET A 710 14.07 -24.98 -22.92
N GLU A 711 14.16 -24.94 -21.59
CA GLU A 711 14.78 -26.01 -20.78
C GLU A 711 13.93 -27.29 -20.66
N ASN A 712 12.74 -27.35 -21.29
CA ASN A 712 11.89 -28.54 -21.31
C ASN A 712 11.33 -28.82 -22.72
N ASN A 713 11.68 -29.98 -23.28
CA ASN A 713 11.28 -30.40 -24.64
C ASN A 713 9.80 -30.79 -24.79
N ASP A 714 9.04 -30.85 -23.69
CA ASP A 714 7.62 -31.25 -23.68
C ASP A 714 6.64 -30.06 -23.68
N ALA A 715 7.12 -28.82 -23.66
CA ALA A 715 6.27 -27.63 -23.76
C ALA A 715 6.00 -27.25 -25.23
N GLU A 716 4.73 -26.94 -25.57
CA GLU A 716 4.42 -26.42 -26.90
C GLU A 716 5.14 -25.09 -27.16
N HIS A 717 5.68 -24.92 -28.36
CA HIS A 717 6.31 -23.65 -28.76
C HIS A 717 5.30 -22.49 -28.65
N PRO A 718 5.71 -21.32 -28.13
CA PRO A 718 4.81 -20.19 -27.96
C PRO A 718 4.22 -19.71 -29.29
N LEU A 719 2.93 -19.39 -29.28
CA LEU A 719 2.23 -18.82 -30.43
C LEU A 719 2.57 -17.33 -30.52
N VAL A 720 3.14 -16.90 -31.64
CA VAL A 720 3.57 -15.52 -31.86
C VAL A 720 2.56 -14.79 -32.76
N TYR A 721 1.97 -13.72 -32.24
CA TYR A 721 1.09 -12.81 -32.97
C TYR A 721 1.78 -11.46 -33.20
N LEU A 722 1.88 -11.08 -34.47
CA LEU A 722 2.43 -9.80 -34.90
C LEU A 722 1.28 -8.89 -35.35
N SER A 723 1.13 -7.73 -34.71
CA SER A 723 0.11 -6.75 -35.05
C SER A 723 0.76 -5.45 -35.54
N PRO A 724 0.80 -5.19 -36.86
CA PRO A 724 1.24 -3.89 -37.37
C PRO A 724 0.17 -2.82 -37.08
N ILE A 725 0.60 -1.66 -36.56
CA ILE A 725 -0.25 -0.48 -36.46
C ILE A 725 0.00 0.41 -37.68
N GLY A 726 -1.09 0.72 -38.39
CA GLY A 726 -1.12 1.65 -39.52
C GLY A 726 -1.70 2.99 -39.13
#